data_AF-A0A0F6SFT0-F1
#
_entry.id   AF-A0A0F6SFT0-F1
#
_cell.length_a   1.000
_cell.length_b   1.000
_cell.length_c   1.000
_cell.angle_alpha   90.00
_cell.angle_beta   90.00
_cell.angle_gamma   90.00
#
_symmetry.space_group_name_H-M   'P 1'
#
loop_
_entity.id
_entity.type
_entity.pdbx_description
1 polymer ?
#
loop_
_entity_poly.entity_id
_entity_poly.type
_entity_poly.pdbx_seq_one_letter_code
_entity_poly.pdbx_strand_id
1 'polypeptide(L)'
;MLLAAAALASIAGALSIFDAVTRPTRANGFERLSSGGSQCDFDDPAWARNAVRSFDVEPFAPEQEHPEQCVSWRAWWAVARPTRLELEIESDDDGFVLLDERRFVDHPGAHARSTRGETREIDPGVHRVEVRWINRGGGGYLRVRMQDRRDPYMAGVLPLDRDAFFVSRFDAERALESGSLTRRAPERARDFALLLALGGLFGWLAIRAWRRRGESPLRRFAVIDVAMGVGVTLLAVLVRSTRIADTDLAWDELWYWNAGEQQVRNALLGDWSAEAFRFNHEHPPITKWIYGLGGALGGVDGARHVGAVLSAVSVGLVYAIGRVLFDRRAGIAAALLMVSMPHVVAHGRLVGHETIVVFFWCATLLALAVWLRSVRFGASYRDRLVHGDSLAAFVGGLLFFPGLLSRLTFLWITIPITWALVWARRREIARGTWPIPIAALIGGAIGLGISIALWPWIHTDPAGHLRQTFGHWGGRLPTEYFLGERIVGPPFSYYPVLFVVTTPLLVVITGAIGIVIGVRRKAWRAASVLVLIALLAPFLQGLSSFRQDLARYVVQCWPMLALFGGVALSRAGAALASRIGRASRATPALALAPAAAMALYGFVELRSVEPFPLDYYSELVGGPGGVAERQLFDVSWWAEGAGHAVAWLNEHAREGTRVRIDTSNWDVRPRLRDDLVEVPFRSRVPAEYVVTNYHLYGDPPPPGCERVHHVDVRGAPLASVWECELEGR
;
A
#
# COMPACT_ATOMS: atom_id res chain seq x y z
N MET A 1 31.17 11.81 -6.03
CA MET A 1 31.30 12.18 -4.61
C MET A 1 30.07 12.96 -4.16
N LEU A 2 29.78 14.16 -4.69
CA LEU A 2 28.58 14.93 -4.32
C LEU A 2 27.26 14.14 -4.39
N LEU A 3 27.01 13.37 -5.46
CA LEU A 3 25.81 12.53 -5.55
C LEU A 3 25.76 11.39 -4.51
N ALA A 4 26.90 10.81 -4.16
CA ALA A 4 26.96 9.78 -3.13
C ALA A 4 26.74 10.38 -1.74
N ALA A 5 27.31 11.57 -1.49
CA ALA A 5 27.07 12.33 -0.27
C ALA A 5 25.59 12.74 -0.15
N ALA A 6 24.96 13.19 -1.23
CA ALA A 6 23.52 13.50 -1.25
C ALA A 6 22.66 12.25 -0.98
N ALA A 7 23.04 11.10 -1.54
CA ALA A 7 22.36 9.82 -1.28
C ALA A 7 22.44 9.43 0.20
N LEU A 8 23.65 9.45 0.77
CA LEU A 8 23.89 9.14 2.18
C LEU A 8 23.20 10.14 3.11
N ALA A 9 23.24 11.43 2.80
CA ALA A 9 22.55 12.46 3.58
C ALA A 9 21.03 12.27 3.56
N SER A 10 20.45 11.90 2.41
CA SER A 10 19.00 11.63 2.31
C SER A 10 18.61 10.39 3.11
N ILE A 11 19.41 9.32 3.03
CA ILE A 11 19.21 8.10 3.84
C ILE A 11 19.35 8.40 5.33
N ALA A 12 20.39 9.15 5.73
CA ALA A 12 20.59 9.55 7.12
C ALA A 12 19.44 10.43 7.64
N GLY A 13 18.94 11.36 6.83
CA GLY A 13 17.76 12.15 7.15
C GLY A 13 16.52 11.30 7.37
N ALA A 14 16.26 10.32 6.48
CA ALA A 14 15.17 9.38 6.63
C ALA A 14 15.31 8.55 7.93
N LEU A 15 16.50 8.01 8.20
CA LEU A 15 16.77 7.26 9.44
C LEU A 15 16.60 8.13 10.69
N SER A 16 17.00 9.40 10.64
CA SER A 16 16.81 10.35 11.76
C SER A 16 15.34 10.65 12.02
N ILE A 17 14.51 10.80 10.99
CA ILE A 17 13.06 10.99 11.15
C ILE A 17 12.45 9.73 11.78
N PHE A 18 12.82 8.55 11.28
CA PHE A 18 12.32 7.28 11.80
C PHE A 18 12.71 7.06 13.26
N ASP A 19 13.97 7.29 13.62
CA ASP A 19 14.48 7.20 14.98
C ASP A 19 13.79 8.21 15.92
N ALA A 20 13.56 9.44 15.48
CA ALA A 20 12.85 10.45 16.28
C ALA A 20 11.39 10.07 16.58
N VAL A 21 10.74 9.30 15.70
CA VAL A 21 9.35 8.86 15.88
C VAL A 21 9.26 7.57 16.71
N THR A 22 10.18 6.63 16.48
CA THR A 22 10.15 5.33 17.16
C THR A 22 10.72 5.38 18.57
N ARG A 23 11.54 6.36 18.93
CA ARG A 23 12.03 6.51 20.31
C ARG A 23 10.89 6.74 21.31
N PRO A 24 10.88 6.04 22.45
CA PRO A 24 9.96 6.35 23.54
C PRO A 24 10.24 7.75 24.08
N THR A 25 9.19 8.53 24.31
CA THR A 25 9.28 9.78 25.09
C THR A 25 9.20 9.43 26.57
N ARG A 26 9.86 10.21 27.43
CA ARG A 26 9.80 9.99 28.91
C ARG A 26 8.39 10.14 29.51
N ALA A 27 7.45 10.72 28.77
CA ALA A 27 6.08 10.91 29.21
C ALA A 27 5.14 9.74 28.82
N ASN A 28 5.49 8.96 27.78
CA ASN A 28 4.61 7.95 27.21
C ASN A 28 5.12 6.53 27.52
N GLY A 29 4.20 5.58 27.68
CA GLY A 29 4.49 4.19 27.97
C GLY A 29 4.13 3.80 29.40
N PHE A 30 4.83 2.80 29.93
CA PHE A 30 4.48 2.11 31.16
C PHE A 30 5.65 2.13 32.15
N GLU A 31 5.36 2.40 33.42
CA GLU A 31 6.26 2.08 34.52
C GLU A 31 6.22 0.57 34.74
N ARG A 32 7.34 -0.12 34.52
CA ARG A 32 7.50 -1.55 34.82
C ARG A 32 8.10 -1.72 36.20
N LEU A 33 7.43 -2.53 37.01
CA LEU A 33 7.85 -3.02 38.32
C LEU A 33 8.07 -4.53 38.20
N SER A 34 9.29 -5.01 38.43
CA SER A 34 9.60 -6.45 38.34
C SER A 34 10.34 -6.95 39.57
N SER A 35 9.97 -8.13 40.08
CA SER A 35 10.71 -8.85 41.11
C SER A 35 11.05 -10.27 40.64
N GLY A 36 12.26 -10.75 40.97
CA GLY A 36 12.61 -12.16 40.81
C GLY A 36 12.28 -12.96 42.08
N GLY A 37 11.78 -14.18 41.91
CA GLY A 37 11.50 -15.13 43.00
C GLY A 37 10.02 -15.47 43.19
N SER A 38 9.74 -16.47 44.03
CA SER A 38 8.43 -17.11 44.21
C SER A 38 7.40 -16.34 45.06
N GLN A 39 7.74 -15.15 45.55
CA GLN A 39 6.80 -14.30 46.28
C GLN A 39 6.06 -13.38 45.31
N CYS A 40 5.13 -14.00 44.59
CA CYS A 40 4.25 -13.36 43.61
C CYS A 40 2.92 -12.93 44.24
N ASP A 41 2.99 -12.00 45.19
CA ASP A 41 1.82 -11.37 45.79
C ASP A 41 1.77 -9.88 45.43
N PHE A 42 0.99 -9.56 44.39
CA PHE A 42 0.79 -8.16 43.98
C PHE A 42 0.03 -7.33 45.02
N ASP A 43 -0.60 -7.97 46.00
CA ASP A 43 -1.35 -7.32 47.07
C ASP A 43 -0.46 -7.07 48.30
N ASP A 44 0.73 -7.67 48.39
CA ASP A 44 1.75 -7.35 49.40
C ASP A 44 2.51 -6.06 49.02
N PRO A 45 2.40 -4.96 49.80
CA PRO A 45 3.14 -3.73 49.54
C PRO A 45 4.66 -3.92 49.56
N ALA A 46 5.19 -4.99 50.18
CA ALA A 46 6.61 -5.31 50.18
C ALA A 46 7.13 -5.68 48.78
N TRP A 47 6.29 -6.29 47.95
CA TRP A 47 6.63 -6.63 46.56
C TRP A 47 7.04 -5.37 45.78
N ALA A 48 6.20 -4.33 45.81
CA ALA A 48 6.44 -3.09 45.07
C ALA A 48 7.64 -2.29 45.58
N ARG A 49 8.03 -2.47 46.86
CA ARG A 49 9.21 -1.81 47.45
C ARG A 49 10.53 -2.41 46.95
N ASN A 50 10.56 -3.72 46.74
CA ASN A 50 11.75 -4.46 46.32
C ASN A 50 11.81 -4.65 44.79
N ALA A 51 10.75 -4.30 44.07
CA ALA A 51 10.70 -4.40 42.62
C ALA A 51 11.69 -3.43 41.95
N VAL A 52 12.43 -3.95 40.97
CA VAL A 52 13.24 -3.14 40.05
C VAL A 52 12.29 -2.33 39.20
N ARG A 53 12.56 -1.02 39.12
CA ARG A 53 11.77 -0.08 38.32
C ARG A 53 12.45 0.18 36.98
N SER A 54 11.68 0.08 35.92
CA SER A 54 12.10 0.42 34.55
C SER A 54 10.94 1.06 33.79
N PHE A 55 11.21 1.59 32.61
CA PHE A 55 10.18 2.17 31.74
C PHE A 55 10.16 1.43 30.43
N ASP A 56 8.99 0.94 30.07
CA ASP A 56 8.77 0.17 28.86
C ASP A 56 7.82 0.91 27.92
N VAL A 57 7.96 0.63 26.63
CA VAL A 57 7.06 1.16 25.59
C VAL A 57 5.65 0.60 25.77
N GLU A 58 5.56 -0.69 26.09
CA GLU A 58 4.31 -1.41 26.33
C GLU A 58 4.54 -2.66 27.19
N PRO A 59 3.49 -3.24 27.77
CA PRO A 59 3.55 -4.50 28.52
C PRO A 59 3.80 -5.67 27.56
N PHE A 60 5.06 -6.12 27.52
CA PHE A 60 5.49 -7.19 26.63
C PHE A 60 6.59 -8.04 27.27
N ALA A 61 6.47 -9.35 27.12
CA ALA A 61 7.54 -10.31 27.41
C ALA A 61 7.69 -11.27 26.21
N PRO A 62 8.86 -11.33 25.56
CA PRO A 62 9.10 -12.25 24.46
C PRO A 62 9.22 -13.69 24.98
N GLU A 63 8.92 -14.65 24.12
CA GLU A 63 9.03 -16.08 24.44
C GLU A 63 10.49 -16.46 24.72
N GLN A 64 10.84 -16.50 26.01
CA GLN A 64 12.17 -16.84 26.50
C GLN A 64 12.07 -17.59 27.83
N GLU A 65 13.08 -18.41 28.12
CA GLU A 65 13.21 -19.02 29.43
C GLU A 65 13.46 -17.96 30.48
N HIS A 66 12.54 -17.85 31.42
CA HIS A 66 12.66 -16.96 32.56
C HIS A 66 12.64 -17.78 33.86
N PRO A 67 13.38 -17.34 34.90
CA PRO A 67 13.07 -17.78 36.25
C PRO A 67 11.69 -17.26 36.64
N GLU A 68 11.10 -17.87 37.68
CA GLU A 68 9.85 -17.38 38.26
C GLU A 68 9.97 -15.89 38.59
N GLN A 69 9.06 -15.09 38.02
CA GLN A 69 9.08 -13.64 38.16
C GLN A 69 7.68 -13.06 38.11
N CYS A 70 7.51 -11.96 38.82
CA CYS A 70 6.30 -11.16 38.78
C CYS A 70 6.59 -9.78 38.22
N VAL A 71 5.77 -9.37 37.25
CA VAL A 71 5.91 -8.10 36.56
C VAL A 71 4.57 -7.35 36.57
N SER A 72 4.61 -6.07 36.89
CA SER A 72 3.49 -5.16 36.71
C SER A 72 3.91 -3.98 35.84
N TRP A 73 3.09 -3.64 34.85
CA TRP A 73 3.21 -2.44 34.02
C TRP A 73 2.07 -1.50 34.35
N ARG A 74 2.39 -0.25 34.67
CA ARG A 74 1.42 0.78 35.06
C ARG A 74 1.47 1.96 34.10
N ALA A 75 0.31 2.40 33.66
CA ALA A 75 0.16 3.61 32.87
C ALA A 75 -1.19 4.29 33.15
N TRP A 76 -1.33 5.49 32.60
CA TRP A 76 -2.56 6.26 32.52
C TRP A 76 -2.96 6.34 31.06
N TRP A 77 -4.15 5.86 30.76
CA TRP A 77 -4.73 5.89 29.42
C TRP A 77 -5.70 7.05 29.31
N ALA A 78 -5.48 7.92 28.33
CA ALA A 78 -6.36 9.05 28.09
C ALA A 78 -7.36 8.74 26.96
N VAL A 79 -8.63 8.76 27.33
CA VAL A 79 -9.77 8.39 26.49
C VAL A 79 -10.55 9.65 26.15
N ALA A 80 -10.45 10.09 24.91
CA ALA A 80 -11.10 11.34 24.45
C ALA A 80 -12.62 11.25 24.36
N ARG A 81 -13.16 10.05 24.19
CA ARG A 81 -14.55 9.79 23.79
C ARG A 81 -15.01 8.41 24.26
N PRO A 82 -16.32 8.16 24.35
CA PRO A 82 -16.81 6.86 24.75
C PRO A 82 -16.29 5.78 23.80
N THR A 83 -15.64 4.77 24.36
CA THR A 83 -14.87 3.76 23.61
C THR A 83 -15.43 2.38 23.96
N ARG A 84 -15.73 1.56 22.94
CA ARG A 84 -16.07 0.15 23.18
C ARG A 84 -14.80 -0.66 23.08
N LEU A 85 -14.05 -0.69 24.19
CA LEU A 85 -12.73 -1.28 24.25
C LEU A 85 -12.82 -2.80 24.32
N GLU A 86 -12.18 -3.46 23.36
CA GLU A 86 -11.75 -4.86 23.46
C GLU A 86 -10.27 -4.90 23.85
N LEU A 87 -9.96 -5.58 24.95
CA LEU A 87 -8.59 -5.86 25.36
C LEU A 87 -8.36 -7.36 25.28
N GLU A 88 -7.25 -7.76 24.65
CA GLU A 88 -6.78 -9.13 24.63
C GLU A 88 -5.44 -9.23 25.35
N ILE A 89 -5.30 -10.27 26.16
CA ILE A 89 -4.04 -10.72 26.72
C ILE A 89 -3.72 -12.09 26.12
N GLU A 90 -2.52 -12.21 25.59
CA GLU A 90 -1.96 -13.45 25.10
C GLU A 90 -0.80 -13.84 26.01
N SER A 91 -0.95 -14.96 26.72
CA SER A 91 0.04 -15.44 27.67
C SER A 91 0.03 -16.96 27.79
N ASP A 92 1.16 -17.51 28.23
CA ASP A 92 1.28 -18.91 28.66
C ASP A 92 1.02 -19.11 30.16
N ASP A 93 1.36 -18.11 30.97
CA ASP A 93 1.13 -18.10 32.42
C ASP A 93 0.03 -17.09 32.85
N ASP A 94 -0.02 -16.77 34.15
CA ASP A 94 -1.11 -15.94 34.69
C ASP A 94 -0.92 -14.48 34.29
N GLY A 95 -1.94 -13.92 33.64
CA GLY A 95 -1.95 -12.55 33.17
C GLY A 95 -3.23 -11.83 33.53
N PHE A 96 -3.13 -10.57 33.93
CA PHE A 96 -4.29 -9.77 34.31
C PHE A 96 -4.15 -8.37 33.74
N VAL A 97 -5.26 -7.81 33.25
CA VAL A 97 -5.36 -6.39 32.94
C VAL A 97 -6.37 -5.77 33.91
N LEU A 98 -5.94 -4.74 34.62
CA LEU A 98 -6.78 -3.94 35.49
C LEU A 98 -7.02 -2.57 34.86
N LEU A 99 -8.27 -2.12 34.91
CA LEU A 99 -8.69 -0.78 34.55
C LEU A 99 -9.34 -0.14 35.77
N ASP A 100 -8.81 1.00 36.22
CA ASP A 100 -9.25 1.70 37.43
C ASP A 100 -9.37 0.75 38.64
N GLU A 101 -8.33 -0.07 38.82
CA GLU A 101 -8.19 -1.04 39.92
C GLU A 101 -9.18 -2.21 39.87
N ARG A 102 -10.01 -2.30 38.84
CA ARG A 102 -10.94 -3.42 38.61
C ARG A 102 -10.37 -4.37 37.58
N ARG A 103 -10.49 -5.69 37.80
CA ARG A 103 -10.11 -6.69 36.81
C ARG A 103 -10.93 -6.50 35.53
N PHE A 104 -10.22 -6.31 34.41
CA PHE A 104 -10.78 -6.17 33.07
C PHE A 104 -10.59 -7.44 32.25
N VAL A 105 -9.39 -8.01 32.22
CA VAL A 105 -9.13 -9.34 31.63
C VAL A 105 -8.44 -10.19 32.67
N ASP A 106 -8.85 -11.45 32.78
CA ASP A 106 -8.23 -12.46 33.63
C ASP A 106 -7.85 -13.67 32.77
N HIS A 107 -6.56 -13.98 32.75
CA HIS A 107 -5.99 -15.09 32.00
C HIS A 107 -5.31 -16.05 32.99
N PRO A 108 -5.99 -17.11 33.42
CA PRO A 108 -5.34 -18.16 34.19
C PRO A 108 -4.35 -18.89 33.29
N GLY A 109 -3.08 -18.87 33.66
CA GLY A 109 -2.01 -19.53 32.92
C GLY A 109 -2.23 -21.03 32.81
N ALA A 110 -1.79 -21.61 31.70
CA ALA A 110 -1.87 -23.05 31.45
C ALA A 110 -0.54 -23.67 30.96
N HIS A 111 0.57 -22.93 31.09
CA HIS A 111 1.88 -23.26 30.52
C HIS A 111 1.84 -23.54 29.00
N ALA A 112 0.83 -23.00 28.33
CA ALA A 112 0.65 -23.04 26.89
C ALA A 112 0.01 -21.72 26.46
N ARG A 113 0.56 -21.11 25.42
CA ARG A 113 0.10 -19.82 24.91
C ARG A 113 -1.37 -19.88 24.54
N SER A 114 -2.18 -19.04 25.17
CA SER A 114 -3.57 -18.83 24.79
C SER A 114 -3.92 -17.35 24.82
N THR A 115 -5.04 -16.99 24.19
CA THR A 115 -5.54 -15.61 24.17
C THR A 115 -6.85 -15.54 24.95
N ARG A 116 -6.97 -14.54 25.82
CA ARG A 116 -8.22 -14.16 26.48
C ARG A 116 -8.50 -12.71 26.18
N GLY A 117 -9.75 -12.39 25.91
CA GLY A 117 -10.16 -11.00 25.70
C GLY A 117 -11.50 -10.72 26.34
N GLU A 118 -11.69 -9.46 26.70
CA GLU A 118 -12.97 -8.95 27.19
C GLU A 118 -13.28 -7.63 26.49
N THR A 119 -14.58 -7.35 26.31
CA THR A 119 -15.05 -6.09 25.73
C THR A 119 -15.91 -5.35 26.74
N ARG A 120 -15.62 -4.07 27.00
CA ARG A 120 -16.43 -3.20 27.85
C ARG A 120 -16.54 -1.79 27.28
N GLU A 121 -17.57 -1.06 27.70
CA GLU A 121 -17.70 0.36 27.43
C GLU A 121 -16.83 1.15 28.41
N ILE A 122 -16.08 2.12 27.89
CA ILE A 122 -15.19 3.00 28.64
C ILE A 122 -15.66 4.43 28.42
N ASP A 123 -15.92 5.14 29.50
CA ASP A 123 -16.29 6.55 29.45
C ASP A 123 -15.08 7.43 29.07
N PRO A 124 -15.30 8.65 28.55
CA PRO A 124 -14.22 9.62 28.36
C PRO A 124 -13.56 9.97 29.70
N GLY A 125 -12.24 10.10 29.69
CA GLY A 125 -11.48 10.44 30.89
C GLY A 125 -10.06 9.90 30.88
N VAL A 126 -9.42 9.99 32.05
CA VAL A 126 -8.09 9.42 32.29
C VAL A 126 -8.25 8.22 33.20
N HIS A 127 -7.89 7.05 32.68
CA HIS A 127 -8.05 5.77 33.35
C HIS A 127 -6.70 5.18 33.72
N ARG A 128 -6.61 4.55 34.88
CA ARG A 128 -5.40 3.83 35.28
C ARG A 128 -5.43 2.44 34.66
N VAL A 129 -4.38 2.08 33.93
CA VAL A 129 -4.19 0.74 33.36
C VAL A 129 -3.03 0.07 34.06
N GLU A 130 -3.26 -1.13 34.58
CA GLU A 130 -2.22 -1.98 35.16
C GLU A 130 -2.26 -3.36 34.52
N VAL A 131 -1.15 -3.80 33.93
CA VAL A 131 -1.00 -5.17 33.41
C VAL A 131 -0.10 -5.92 34.38
N ARG A 132 -0.59 -7.03 34.92
CA ARG A 132 0.14 -7.89 35.84
C ARG A 132 0.41 -9.23 35.17
N TRP A 133 1.60 -9.77 35.36
CA TRP A 133 2.00 -11.06 34.82
C TRP A 133 2.83 -11.83 35.83
N ILE A 134 2.47 -13.09 36.04
CA ILE A 134 3.17 -14.05 36.87
C ILE A 134 3.73 -15.10 35.93
N ASN A 135 5.04 -15.11 35.75
CA ASN A 135 5.72 -16.19 35.06
C ASN A 135 6.11 -17.25 36.08
N ARG A 136 5.65 -18.49 35.88
CA ARG A 136 5.87 -19.62 36.79
C ARG A 136 7.13 -20.43 36.45
N GLY A 137 7.99 -19.89 35.60
CA GLY A 137 9.22 -20.49 35.11
C GLY A 137 9.04 -21.21 33.77
N GLY A 138 10.10 -21.27 32.96
CA GLY A 138 10.08 -21.86 31.62
C GLY A 138 9.93 -20.79 30.53
N GLY A 139 9.49 -21.21 29.33
CA GLY A 139 9.20 -20.28 28.24
C GLY A 139 8.01 -19.41 28.64
N GLY A 140 8.26 -18.12 28.85
CA GLY A 140 7.22 -17.15 29.25
C GLY A 140 6.93 -16.16 28.13
N TYR A 141 5.65 -15.93 27.85
CA TYR A 141 5.16 -15.00 26.86
C TYR A 141 4.06 -14.12 27.44
N LEU A 142 4.12 -12.82 27.15
CA LEU A 142 3.04 -11.90 27.44
C LEU A 142 2.92 -10.88 26.32
N ARG A 143 1.71 -10.70 25.82
CA ARG A 143 1.35 -9.58 24.97
C ARG A 143 -0.05 -9.08 25.29
N VAL A 144 -0.20 -7.76 25.34
CA VAL A 144 -1.50 -7.11 25.41
C VAL A 144 -1.81 -6.42 24.09
N ARG A 145 -3.04 -6.58 23.62
CA ARG A 145 -3.58 -5.92 22.43
C ARG A 145 -4.88 -5.22 22.79
N MET A 146 -5.23 -4.17 22.05
CA MET A 146 -6.49 -3.44 22.16
C MET A 146 -7.13 -3.20 20.80
N GLN A 147 -8.45 -3.06 20.81
CA GLN A 147 -9.24 -2.52 19.71
C GLN A 147 -10.32 -1.60 20.28
N ASP A 148 -10.46 -0.40 19.74
CA ASP A 148 -11.71 0.35 19.91
C ASP A 148 -12.69 -0.17 18.85
N ARG A 149 -13.73 -0.90 19.26
CA ARG A 149 -14.76 -1.40 18.32
C ARG A 149 -15.62 -0.28 17.73
N ARG A 150 -15.50 0.95 18.22
CA ARG A 150 -16.08 2.16 17.61
C ARG A 150 -15.08 2.92 16.74
N ASP A 151 -13.80 2.53 16.72
CA ASP A 151 -12.82 3.13 15.83
C ASP A 151 -12.85 2.42 14.48
N PRO A 152 -13.37 3.06 13.43
CA PRO A 152 -13.42 2.45 12.12
C PRO A 152 -12.05 2.18 11.51
N TYR A 153 -10.99 2.84 12.00
CA TYR A 153 -9.64 2.72 11.46
C TYR A 153 -8.85 1.55 12.09
N MET A 154 -9.48 0.75 12.96
CA MET A 154 -8.87 -0.42 13.58
C MET A 154 -9.48 -1.72 13.04
N ALA A 155 -8.82 -2.33 12.05
CA ALA A 155 -9.12 -3.69 11.63
C ALA A 155 -8.38 -4.71 12.52
N GLY A 156 -9.15 -5.42 13.37
CA GLY A 156 -8.65 -6.43 14.30
C GLY A 156 -8.05 -5.86 15.59
N VAL A 157 -7.63 -6.74 16.51
CA VAL A 157 -7.01 -6.36 17.78
C VAL A 157 -5.54 -6.04 17.57
N LEU A 158 -5.15 -4.79 17.84
CA LEU A 158 -3.83 -4.22 17.54
C LEU A 158 -2.98 -4.12 18.81
N PRO A 159 -1.64 -4.07 18.72
CA PRO A 159 -0.81 -3.68 19.85
C PRO A 159 -1.25 -2.34 20.45
N LEU A 160 -1.12 -2.18 21.78
CA LEU A 160 -1.61 -1.02 22.54
C LEU A 160 -1.18 0.33 21.96
N ASP A 161 -2.04 1.26 21.55
CA ASP A 161 -1.54 2.52 20.96
C ASP A 161 -0.60 3.29 21.91
N ARG A 162 0.72 3.25 21.67
CA ARG A 162 1.75 3.81 22.57
C ARG A 162 1.47 5.24 22.94
N ASP A 163 0.95 6.01 21.99
CA ASP A 163 0.78 7.44 22.15
C ASP A 163 -0.45 7.78 23.03
N ALA A 164 -1.30 6.79 23.34
CA ALA A 164 -2.44 6.93 24.24
C ALA A 164 -2.11 6.66 25.72
N PHE A 165 -0.95 6.07 26.03
CA PHE A 165 -0.56 5.68 27.39
C PHE A 165 0.56 6.55 27.96
N PHE A 166 0.39 6.97 29.21
CA PHE A 166 1.28 7.91 29.89
C PHE A 166 1.77 7.35 31.22
N VAL A 167 3.01 7.69 31.59
CA VAL A 167 3.58 7.27 32.87
C VAL A 167 2.91 8.00 34.05
N SER A 168 2.43 9.23 33.84
CA SER A 168 1.80 10.05 34.87
C SER A 168 0.38 10.48 34.49
N ARG A 169 -0.49 10.59 35.51
CA ARG A 169 -1.86 11.10 35.35
C ARG A 169 -1.88 12.52 34.79
N PHE A 170 -0.97 13.36 35.27
CA PHE A 170 -0.86 14.75 34.85
C PHE A 170 -0.58 14.87 33.34
N ASP A 171 0.31 14.03 32.80
CA ASP A 171 0.60 14.03 31.36
C ASP A 171 -0.60 13.54 30.53
N ALA A 172 -1.31 12.52 31.02
CA ALA A 172 -2.54 12.03 30.39
C ALA A 172 -3.65 13.09 30.38
N GLU A 173 -3.89 13.78 31.50
CA GLU A 173 -4.87 14.87 31.61
C GLU A 173 -4.50 16.03 30.67
N ARG A 174 -3.22 16.43 30.65
CA ARG A 174 -2.74 17.47 29.74
C ARG A 174 -2.89 17.08 28.27
N ALA A 175 -2.62 15.83 27.92
CA ALA A 175 -2.78 15.33 26.55
C ALA A 175 -4.27 15.33 26.13
N LEU A 176 -5.16 14.94 27.04
CA LEU A 176 -6.61 14.98 26.85
C LEU A 176 -7.11 16.42 26.66
N GLU A 177 -6.71 17.34 27.54
CA GLU A 177 -7.10 18.77 27.50
C GLU A 177 -6.62 19.48 26.23
N SER A 178 -5.39 19.18 25.80
CA SER A 178 -4.81 19.79 24.60
C SER A 178 -5.30 19.16 23.29
N GLY A 179 -6.06 18.07 23.36
CA GLY A 179 -6.43 17.26 22.20
C GLY A 179 -5.22 16.67 21.47
N SER A 180 -4.06 16.58 22.15
CA SER A 180 -2.80 16.11 21.56
C SER A 180 -2.64 14.59 21.58
N LEU A 181 -3.71 13.86 21.91
CA LEU A 181 -3.66 12.41 22.13
C LEU A 181 -3.11 11.64 20.94
N THR A 182 -3.37 12.11 19.72
CA THR A 182 -2.90 11.45 18.51
C THR A 182 -2.83 12.46 17.35
N ARG A 183 -1.65 13.05 17.12
CA ARG A 183 -1.33 13.56 15.79
C ARG A 183 0.08 13.11 15.40
N ARG A 184 0.19 11.83 15.01
CA ARG A 184 1.29 11.41 14.13
C ARG A 184 1.22 12.32 12.90
N ALA A 185 2.24 13.14 12.69
CA ALA A 185 2.22 14.18 11.66
C ALA A 185 2.44 13.52 10.29
N PRO A 186 1.41 13.42 9.41
CA PRO A 186 1.54 12.75 8.11
C PRO A 186 2.62 13.38 7.23
N GLU A 187 2.90 14.68 7.43
CA GLU A 187 4.04 15.41 6.87
C GLU A 187 5.37 14.66 7.07
N ARG A 188 5.62 14.06 8.25
CA ARG A 188 6.85 13.30 8.54
C ARG A 188 6.97 12.04 7.69
N ALA A 189 5.87 11.35 7.44
CA ALA A 189 5.84 10.16 6.58
C ALA A 189 6.14 10.53 5.11
N ARG A 190 5.54 11.63 4.65
CA ARG A 190 5.81 12.19 3.32
C ARG A 190 7.29 12.56 3.17
N ASP A 191 7.83 13.30 4.14
CA ASP A 191 9.21 13.76 4.10
C ASP A 191 10.20 12.59 4.17
N PHE A 192 9.93 11.59 5.02
CA PHE A 192 10.68 10.33 5.08
C PHE A 192 10.68 9.60 3.73
N ALA A 193 9.51 9.41 3.13
CA ALA A 193 9.37 8.71 1.85
C ALA A 193 10.09 9.46 0.72
N LEU A 194 9.96 10.79 0.69
CA LEU A 194 10.68 11.65 -0.26
C LEU A 194 12.19 11.53 -0.08
N LEU A 195 12.70 11.54 1.16
CA LEU A 195 14.12 11.37 1.44
C LEU A 195 14.64 9.99 1.04
N LEU A 196 13.88 8.92 1.24
CA LEU A 196 14.26 7.59 0.75
C LEU A 196 14.27 7.53 -0.77
N ALA A 197 13.24 8.09 -1.43
CA ALA A 197 13.16 8.16 -2.89
C ALA A 197 14.33 8.97 -3.48
N LEU A 198 14.65 10.12 -2.89
CA LEU A 198 15.79 10.96 -3.25
C LEU A 198 17.11 10.23 -2.98
N GLY A 199 17.24 9.54 -1.85
CA GLY A 199 18.42 8.73 -1.50
C GLY A 199 18.68 7.63 -2.53
N GLY A 200 17.65 6.86 -2.88
CA GLY A 200 17.71 5.84 -3.92
C GLY A 200 18.06 6.43 -5.29
N LEU A 201 17.43 7.55 -5.66
CA LEU A 201 17.71 8.26 -6.90
C LEU A 201 19.16 8.77 -6.96
N PHE A 202 19.62 9.49 -5.94
CA PHE A 202 20.98 10.01 -5.87
C PHE A 202 22.01 8.89 -5.80
N GLY A 203 21.71 7.77 -5.12
CA GLY A 203 22.55 6.58 -5.09
C GLY A 203 22.70 5.97 -6.48
N TRP A 204 21.59 5.80 -7.21
CA TRP A 204 21.60 5.35 -8.59
C TRP A 204 22.41 6.30 -9.50
N LEU A 205 22.21 7.61 -9.35
CA LEU A 205 22.96 8.63 -10.08
C LEU A 205 24.45 8.61 -9.75
N ALA A 206 24.82 8.38 -8.49
CA ALA A 206 26.19 8.28 -8.03
C ALA A 206 26.90 7.06 -8.64
N ILE A 207 26.26 5.90 -8.62
CA ILE A 207 26.75 4.66 -9.24
C ILE A 207 27.00 4.89 -10.74
N ARG A 208 26.08 5.58 -11.42
CA ARG A 208 26.20 5.92 -12.84
C ARG A 208 27.29 6.96 -13.12
N ALA A 209 27.40 7.99 -12.28
CA ALA A 209 28.41 9.03 -12.41
C ALA A 209 29.82 8.49 -12.13
N TRP A 210 29.97 7.57 -11.17
CA TRP A 210 31.25 6.92 -10.84
C TRP A 210 31.75 6.02 -11.99
N ARG A 211 30.84 5.34 -12.69
CA ARG A 211 31.16 4.53 -13.89
C ARG A 211 31.53 5.37 -15.14
N ARG A 212 31.60 6.70 -15.05
CA ARG A 212 32.01 7.58 -16.16
C ARG A 212 33.49 7.52 -16.53
N ARG A 213 34.33 6.62 -15.98
CA ARG A 213 35.74 6.49 -16.41
C ARG A 213 35.97 5.65 -17.69
N GLY A 214 34.95 5.04 -18.31
CA GLY A 214 35.06 4.30 -19.59
C GLY A 214 33.96 4.61 -20.63
N GLU A 215 34.30 4.51 -21.93
CA GLU A 215 33.54 4.97 -23.11
C GLU A 215 32.29 4.14 -23.50
N SER A 216 31.26 4.05 -22.64
CA SER A 216 30.03 3.31 -22.99
C SER A 216 28.84 4.18 -23.46
N PRO A 217 27.91 3.65 -24.28
CA PRO A 217 26.72 4.35 -24.79
C PRO A 217 25.73 4.82 -23.71
N LEU A 218 25.84 4.26 -22.49
CA LEU A 218 25.02 4.64 -21.32
C LEU A 218 25.50 5.97 -20.67
N ARG A 219 26.62 6.56 -21.13
CA ARG A 219 27.11 7.89 -20.70
C ARG A 219 26.14 9.06 -21.04
N ARG A 220 25.12 8.86 -21.88
CA ARG A 220 24.19 9.93 -22.35
C ARG A 220 22.93 10.13 -21.50
N PHE A 221 22.93 9.85 -20.20
CA PHE A 221 22.03 10.58 -19.31
C PHE A 221 22.67 11.93 -19.08
N ALA A 222 22.32 12.89 -19.93
CA ALA A 222 22.70 14.27 -19.70
C ALA A 222 22.01 14.74 -18.41
N VAL A 223 22.54 15.78 -17.76
CA VAL A 223 21.91 16.39 -16.57
C VAL A 223 20.43 16.68 -16.84
N ILE A 224 20.09 17.07 -18.06
CA ILE A 224 18.72 17.27 -18.51
C ILE A 224 17.85 16.00 -18.42
N ASP A 225 18.38 14.81 -18.72
CA ASP A 225 17.60 13.57 -18.64
C ASP A 225 17.25 13.26 -17.17
N VAL A 226 18.17 13.53 -16.25
CA VAL A 226 17.95 13.37 -14.81
C VAL A 226 16.95 14.40 -14.30
N ALA A 227 17.14 15.68 -14.66
CA ALA A 227 16.24 16.75 -14.28
C ALA A 227 14.82 16.51 -14.80
N MET A 228 14.66 15.96 -16.00
CA MET A 228 13.36 15.56 -16.54
C MET A 228 12.74 14.42 -15.74
N GLY A 229 13.51 13.38 -15.40
CA GLY A 229 13.04 12.27 -14.57
C GLY A 229 12.57 12.75 -13.18
N VAL A 230 13.38 13.57 -12.51
CA VAL A 230 13.02 14.23 -11.25
C VAL A 230 11.76 15.08 -11.43
N GLY A 231 11.71 15.91 -12.47
CA GLY A 231 10.58 16.81 -12.71
C GLY A 231 9.26 16.08 -12.89
N VAL A 232 9.23 14.98 -13.66
CA VAL A 232 7.99 14.18 -13.82
C VAL A 232 7.64 13.40 -12.55
N THR A 233 8.63 12.95 -11.76
CA THR A 233 8.38 12.35 -10.44
C THR A 233 7.78 13.38 -9.48
N LEU A 234 8.34 14.59 -9.39
CA LEU A 234 7.80 15.64 -8.52
C LEU A 234 6.40 16.08 -8.94
N LEU A 235 6.14 16.19 -10.24
CA LEU A 235 4.80 16.42 -10.77
C LEU A 235 3.84 15.29 -10.38
N ALA A 236 4.30 14.04 -10.47
CA ALA A 236 3.49 12.89 -10.07
C ALA A 236 3.19 12.89 -8.56
N VAL A 237 4.17 13.26 -7.70
CA VAL A 237 3.96 13.46 -6.25
C VAL A 237 2.89 14.51 -6.03
N LEU A 238 3.00 15.68 -6.67
CA LEU A 238 2.01 16.75 -6.54
C LEU A 238 0.59 16.25 -6.87
N VAL A 239 0.41 15.58 -8.01
CA VAL A 239 -0.91 15.07 -8.44
C VAL A 239 -1.45 13.97 -7.52
N ARG A 240 -0.58 13.13 -6.94
CA ARG A 240 -1.02 12.07 -6.02
C ARG A 240 -1.33 12.63 -4.63
N SER A 241 -0.57 13.62 -4.16
CA SER A 241 -0.81 14.26 -2.87
C SER A 241 -2.00 15.21 -2.87
N THR A 242 -2.39 15.78 -4.02
CA THR A 242 -3.64 16.57 -4.08
C THR A 242 -4.83 15.66 -3.78
N ARG A 243 -5.71 16.09 -2.87
CA ARG A 243 -6.95 15.38 -2.50
C ARG A 243 -6.76 13.97 -1.95
N ILE A 244 -5.57 13.63 -1.46
CA ILE A 244 -5.31 12.33 -0.83
C ILE A 244 -6.15 12.15 0.45
N ALA A 245 -6.43 13.24 1.17
CA ALA A 245 -7.30 13.25 2.34
C ALA A 245 -8.79 13.13 2.00
N ASP A 246 -9.20 13.56 0.78
CA ASP A 246 -10.58 13.47 0.31
C ASP A 246 -10.93 12.06 -0.22
N THR A 247 -9.93 11.18 -0.30
CA THR A 247 -10.08 9.81 -0.79
C THR A 247 -10.66 8.93 0.31
N ASP A 248 -11.82 8.34 0.07
CA ASP A 248 -12.46 7.42 1.02
C ASP A 248 -11.58 6.20 1.32
N LEU A 249 -11.83 5.55 2.46
CA LEU A 249 -11.16 4.31 2.81
C LEU A 249 -11.63 3.18 1.89
N ALA A 250 -10.70 2.58 1.16
CA ALA A 250 -11.01 1.40 0.38
C ALA A 250 -10.92 0.12 1.24
N TRP A 251 -11.53 -0.98 0.75
CA TRP A 251 -11.73 -2.23 1.52
C TRP A 251 -10.47 -2.79 2.18
N ASP A 252 -9.38 -2.92 1.44
CA ASP A 252 -8.20 -3.60 1.99
C ASP A 252 -7.22 -2.65 2.68
N GLU A 253 -7.46 -1.33 2.67
CA GLU A 253 -6.47 -0.36 3.14
C GLU A 253 -6.12 -0.57 4.61
N LEU A 254 -7.15 -0.74 5.44
CA LEU A 254 -6.99 -0.96 6.86
C LEU A 254 -6.27 -2.28 7.13
N TRP A 255 -6.67 -3.36 6.46
CA TRP A 255 -6.00 -4.65 6.60
C TRP A 255 -4.50 -4.58 6.30
N TYR A 256 -4.08 -3.85 5.26
CA TYR A 256 -2.67 -3.70 4.93
C TYR A 256 -1.92 -2.76 5.86
N TRP A 257 -2.53 -1.63 6.24
CA TRP A 257 -1.92 -0.69 7.16
C TRP A 257 -1.84 -1.26 8.58
N ASN A 258 -2.95 -1.72 9.15
CA ASN A 258 -3.00 -2.29 10.50
C ASN A 258 -2.03 -3.48 10.58
N ALA A 259 -2.01 -4.40 9.61
CA ALA A 259 -1.03 -5.48 9.60
C ALA A 259 0.41 -4.97 9.49
N GLY A 260 0.66 -3.95 8.68
CA GLY A 260 1.97 -3.31 8.60
C GLY A 260 2.43 -2.71 9.92
N GLU A 261 1.55 -1.99 10.62
CA GLU A 261 1.83 -1.40 11.92
C GLU A 261 2.13 -2.48 12.96
N GLN A 262 1.34 -3.56 12.99
CA GLN A 262 1.63 -4.72 13.83
C GLN A 262 3.03 -5.28 13.56
N GLN A 263 3.38 -5.51 12.29
CA GLN A 263 4.67 -6.08 11.90
C GLN A 263 5.85 -5.20 12.27
N VAL A 264 5.77 -3.89 11.98
CA VAL A 264 6.79 -2.92 12.38
C VAL A 264 6.99 -2.92 13.88
N ARG A 265 5.88 -2.93 14.63
CA ARG A 265 5.93 -2.92 16.08
C ARG A 265 6.49 -4.20 16.68
N ASN A 266 6.10 -5.36 16.18
CA ASN A 266 6.65 -6.64 16.59
C ASN A 266 8.17 -6.67 16.42
N ALA A 267 8.68 -6.21 15.28
CA ALA A 267 10.12 -6.13 15.05
C ALA A 267 10.82 -5.16 16.01
N LEU A 268 10.20 -4.01 16.33
CA LEU A 268 10.75 -3.06 17.31
C LEU A 268 10.80 -3.63 18.73
N LEU A 269 9.82 -4.46 19.10
CA LEU A 269 9.81 -5.18 20.38
C LEU A 269 10.72 -6.42 20.40
N GLY A 270 11.25 -6.83 19.24
CA GLY A 270 12.03 -8.06 19.10
C GLY A 270 11.19 -9.33 19.10
N ASP A 271 9.88 -9.25 18.94
CA ASP A 271 9.00 -10.42 18.76
C ASP A 271 9.07 -10.88 17.30
N TRP A 272 9.80 -11.95 17.04
CA TRP A 272 9.92 -12.59 15.72
C TRP A 272 9.17 -13.93 15.65
N SER A 273 8.32 -14.23 16.63
CA SER A 273 7.51 -15.45 16.62
C SER A 273 6.53 -15.42 15.44
N ALA A 274 6.30 -16.57 14.79
CA ALA A 274 5.34 -16.66 13.68
C ALA A 274 3.95 -16.14 14.09
N GLU A 275 3.52 -16.46 15.31
CA GLU A 275 2.22 -16.06 15.87
C GLU A 275 2.04 -14.54 15.94
N ALA A 276 3.12 -13.78 16.22
CA ALA A 276 3.07 -12.32 16.19
C ALA A 276 2.74 -11.77 14.79
N PHE A 277 3.08 -12.52 13.73
CA PHE A 277 2.87 -12.16 12.33
C PHE A 277 1.65 -12.85 11.69
N ARG A 278 0.78 -13.47 12.51
CA ARG A 278 -0.41 -14.21 12.05
C ARG A 278 -1.48 -13.32 11.38
N PHE A 279 -1.56 -12.05 11.78
CA PHE A 279 -2.59 -11.15 11.30
C PHE A 279 -2.36 -10.84 9.81
N ASN A 280 -3.41 -11.05 9.00
CA ASN A 280 -3.37 -10.90 7.55
C ASN A 280 -2.33 -11.85 6.89
N HIS A 281 -1.97 -13.00 7.46
CA HIS A 281 -0.88 -13.84 6.92
C HIS A 281 -1.06 -14.33 5.47
N GLU A 282 -2.28 -14.27 4.91
CA GLU A 282 -2.66 -14.59 3.53
C GLU A 282 -1.88 -13.80 2.45
N HIS A 283 -1.30 -12.66 2.83
CA HIS A 283 -0.52 -11.81 1.95
C HIS A 283 0.96 -11.74 2.37
N PRO A 284 1.91 -11.78 1.42
CA PRO A 284 3.31 -11.70 1.79
C PRO A 284 3.68 -10.28 2.30
N PRO A 285 4.79 -10.16 3.04
CA PRO A 285 4.93 -9.13 4.06
C PRO A 285 5.43 -7.78 3.53
N ILE A 286 6.01 -7.72 2.33
CA ILE A 286 6.72 -6.51 1.85
C ILE A 286 5.80 -5.30 1.76
N THR A 287 4.57 -5.50 1.28
CA THR A 287 3.58 -4.42 1.21
C THR A 287 3.28 -3.87 2.59
N LYS A 288 3.12 -4.76 3.58
CA LYS A 288 2.83 -4.43 4.97
C LYS A 288 4.01 -3.73 5.64
N TRP A 289 5.24 -4.19 5.43
CA TRP A 289 6.43 -3.48 5.92
C TRP A 289 6.48 -2.04 5.41
N ILE A 290 6.30 -1.84 4.10
CA ILE A 290 6.38 -0.50 3.49
C ILE A 290 5.29 0.43 4.05
N TYR A 291 4.04 -0.03 4.08
CA TYR A 291 2.94 0.78 4.59
C TYR A 291 2.94 0.91 6.11
N GLY A 292 3.39 -0.11 6.83
CA GLY A 292 3.58 -0.08 8.28
C GLY A 292 4.59 0.97 8.70
N LEU A 293 5.69 1.13 7.95
CA LEU A 293 6.65 2.21 8.17
C LEU A 293 6.01 3.59 7.92
N GLY A 294 5.17 3.72 6.88
CA GLY A 294 4.38 4.94 6.67
C GLY A 294 3.39 5.20 7.81
N GLY A 295 2.71 4.15 8.28
CA GLY A 295 1.76 4.18 9.39
C GLY A 295 2.37 4.58 10.72
N ALA A 296 3.57 4.07 11.01
CA ALA A 296 4.34 4.47 12.19
C ALA A 296 4.67 5.97 12.19
N LEU A 297 4.80 6.60 11.01
CA LEU A 297 5.15 8.01 10.87
C LEU A 297 3.94 8.95 10.82
N GLY A 298 2.77 8.47 10.37
CA GLY A 298 1.63 9.33 10.07
C GLY A 298 0.25 8.66 10.04
N GLY A 299 0.09 7.48 10.63
CA GLY A 299 -1.16 6.70 10.56
C GLY A 299 -1.50 6.28 9.12
N VAL A 300 -2.79 6.04 8.86
CA VAL A 300 -3.27 5.68 7.51
C VAL A 300 -2.84 6.69 6.45
N ASP A 301 -2.88 7.98 6.77
CA ASP A 301 -2.44 9.04 5.85
C ASP A 301 -0.95 8.93 5.56
N GLY A 302 -0.12 8.64 6.57
CA GLY A 302 1.30 8.38 6.37
C GLY A 302 1.57 7.19 5.45
N ALA A 303 0.80 6.11 5.59
CA ALA A 303 0.85 4.97 4.68
C ALA A 303 0.45 5.34 3.25
N ARG A 304 -0.64 6.11 3.07
CA ARG A 304 -1.09 6.63 1.76
C ARG A 304 -0.02 7.52 1.11
N HIS A 305 0.65 8.38 1.87
CA HIS A 305 1.74 9.22 1.35
C HIS A 305 2.95 8.40 0.88
N VAL A 306 3.31 7.32 1.58
CA VAL A 306 4.35 6.39 1.12
C VAL A 306 3.94 5.76 -0.22
N GLY A 307 2.68 5.31 -0.34
CA GLY A 307 2.10 4.82 -1.60
C GLY A 307 2.20 5.87 -2.72
N ALA A 308 1.78 7.10 -2.46
CA ALA A 308 1.82 8.21 -3.42
C ALA A 308 3.23 8.47 -3.93
N VAL A 309 4.24 8.46 -3.05
CA VAL A 309 5.64 8.64 -3.44
C VAL A 309 6.13 7.47 -4.28
N LEU A 310 5.84 6.21 -3.91
CA LEU A 310 6.27 5.04 -4.70
C LEU A 310 5.60 4.98 -6.08
N SER A 311 4.31 5.33 -6.16
CA SER A 311 3.60 5.49 -7.44
C SER A 311 4.24 6.61 -8.28
N ALA A 312 4.62 7.73 -7.68
CA ALA A 312 5.32 8.82 -8.37
C ALA A 312 6.74 8.44 -8.82
N VAL A 313 7.48 7.66 -8.04
CA VAL A 313 8.78 7.11 -8.44
C VAL A 313 8.60 6.18 -9.64
N SER A 314 7.53 5.39 -9.68
CA SER A 314 7.20 4.53 -10.83
C SER A 314 7.04 5.32 -12.13
N VAL A 315 6.47 6.53 -12.07
CA VAL A 315 6.43 7.46 -13.23
C VAL A 315 7.84 7.83 -13.71
N GLY A 316 8.74 8.17 -12.79
CA GLY A 316 10.15 8.45 -13.10
C GLY A 316 10.88 7.24 -13.69
N LEU A 317 10.58 6.04 -13.19
CA LEU A 317 11.09 4.78 -13.75
C LEU A 317 10.57 4.56 -15.17
N VAL A 318 9.29 4.81 -15.45
CA VAL A 318 8.72 4.72 -16.80
C VAL A 318 9.36 5.71 -17.77
N TYR A 319 9.62 6.94 -17.34
CA TYR A 319 10.43 7.88 -18.10
C TYR A 319 11.81 7.29 -18.45
N ALA A 320 12.51 6.75 -17.45
CA ALA A 320 13.83 6.16 -17.64
C ALA A 320 13.81 4.95 -18.59
N ILE A 321 12.79 4.08 -18.48
CA ILE A 321 12.57 2.93 -19.36
C ILE A 321 12.37 3.42 -20.80
N GLY A 322 11.44 4.37 -21.02
CA GLY A 322 11.17 4.91 -22.35
C GLY A 322 12.39 5.59 -22.96
N ARG A 323 13.16 6.33 -22.15
CA ARG A 323 14.42 6.97 -22.55
C ARG A 323 15.49 5.95 -22.95
N VAL A 324 15.59 4.82 -22.25
CA VAL A 324 16.58 3.75 -22.53
C VAL A 324 16.14 2.93 -23.74
N LEU A 325 14.88 2.51 -23.79
CA LEU A 325 14.35 1.59 -24.79
C LEU A 325 13.99 2.26 -26.12
N PHE A 326 13.62 3.53 -26.13
CA PHE A 326 13.18 4.25 -27.32
C PHE A 326 13.98 5.54 -27.49
N ASP A 327 13.41 6.68 -27.09
CA ASP A 327 14.01 8.00 -27.11
C ASP A 327 13.47 8.87 -25.95
N ARG A 328 14.10 10.03 -25.72
CA ARG A 328 13.74 10.94 -24.63
C ARG A 328 12.29 11.41 -24.69
N ARG A 329 11.77 11.70 -25.90
CA ARG A 329 10.41 12.21 -26.06
C ARG A 329 9.39 11.13 -25.74
N ALA A 330 9.66 9.88 -26.13
CA ALA A 330 8.84 8.74 -25.77
C ALA A 330 8.81 8.53 -24.26
N GLY A 331 9.95 8.66 -23.58
CA GLY A 331 10.01 8.60 -22.11
C GLY A 331 9.17 9.69 -21.44
N ILE A 332 9.33 10.97 -21.85
CA ILE A 332 8.56 12.08 -21.26
C ILE A 332 7.06 11.88 -21.50
N ALA A 333 6.67 11.55 -22.73
CA ALA A 333 5.29 11.33 -23.08
C ALA A 333 4.66 10.18 -22.28
N ALA A 334 5.37 9.06 -22.12
CA ALA A 334 4.92 7.93 -21.31
C ALA A 334 4.74 8.32 -19.81
N ALA A 335 5.67 9.08 -19.25
CA ALA A 335 5.53 9.56 -17.88
C ALA A 335 4.35 10.52 -17.72
N LEU A 336 4.15 11.47 -18.64
CA LEU A 336 3.02 12.40 -18.60
C LEU A 336 1.65 11.70 -18.70
N LEU A 337 1.57 10.61 -19.48
CA LEU A 337 0.39 9.74 -19.51
C LEU A 337 0.11 9.12 -18.13
N MET A 338 1.13 8.59 -17.46
CA MET A 338 0.96 8.01 -16.12
C MET A 338 0.72 9.04 -15.01
N VAL A 339 1.17 10.28 -15.18
CA VAL A 339 0.87 11.37 -14.24
C VAL A 339 -0.63 11.62 -14.19
N SER A 340 -1.30 11.54 -15.33
CA SER A 340 -2.67 12.02 -15.54
C SER A 340 -3.73 10.91 -15.66
N MET A 341 -3.33 9.63 -15.68
CA MET A 341 -4.27 8.52 -15.83
C MET A 341 -5.07 8.27 -14.53
N PRO A 342 -6.42 8.29 -14.56
CA PRO A 342 -7.26 8.19 -13.36
C PRO A 342 -6.93 7.00 -12.46
N HIS A 343 -7.00 5.77 -12.96
CA HIS A 343 -6.72 4.56 -12.17
C HIS A 343 -5.31 4.49 -11.59
N VAL A 344 -4.30 5.02 -12.31
CA VAL A 344 -2.92 5.06 -11.80
C VAL A 344 -2.77 6.07 -10.65
N VAL A 345 -3.50 7.19 -10.72
CA VAL A 345 -3.57 8.16 -9.63
C VAL A 345 -4.35 7.58 -8.45
N ALA A 346 -5.48 6.93 -8.72
CA ALA A 346 -6.35 6.31 -7.74
C ALA A 346 -5.58 5.29 -6.87
N HIS A 347 -5.00 4.26 -7.48
CA HIS A 347 -4.17 3.29 -6.74
C HIS A 347 -2.94 3.91 -6.09
N GLY A 348 -2.44 5.04 -6.60
CA GLY A 348 -1.36 5.80 -5.99
C GLY A 348 -1.74 6.54 -4.71
N ARG A 349 -3.02 6.80 -4.48
CA ARG A 349 -3.53 7.46 -3.26
C ARG A 349 -3.93 6.49 -2.16
N LEU A 350 -3.94 5.20 -2.49
CA LEU A 350 -4.45 4.15 -1.62
C LEU A 350 -3.35 3.30 -1.01
N VAL A 351 -3.65 2.72 0.15
CA VAL A 351 -2.85 1.66 0.77
C VAL A 351 -3.23 0.35 0.10
N GLY A 352 -2.51 -0.03 -0.95
CA GLY A 352 -2.80 -1.24 -1.73
C GLY A 352 -1.56 -1.93 -2.29
N HIS A 353 -1.68 -3.23 -2.59
CA HIS A 353 -0.63 -4.01 -3.26
C HIS A 353 -0.28 -3.46 -4.65
N GLU A 354 -1.22 -2.75 -5.30
CA GLU A 354 -1.14 -2.29 -6.68
C GLU A 354 0.04 -1.35 -6.90
N THR A 355 0.21 -0.37 -6.01
CA THR A 355 1.31 0.59 -6.10
C THR A 355 2.66 -0.08 -5.90
N ILE A 356 2.76 -1.01 -4.94
CA ILE A 356 4.00 -1.71 -4.63
C ILE A 356 4.40 -2.63 -5.79
N VAL A 357 3.45 -3.38 -6.34
CA VAL A 357 3.73 -4.27 -7.48
C VAL A 357 4.11 -3.47 -8.73
N VAL A 358 3.46 -2.33 -9.00
CA VAL A 358 3.82 -1.44 -10.13
C VAL A 358 5.23 -0.87 -9.96
N PHE A 359 5.62 -0.49 -8.74
CA PHE A 359 6.96 0.00 -8.44
C PHE A 359 8.04 -1.05 -8.72
N PHE A 360 7.95 -2.23 -8.10
CA PHE A 360 8.91 -3.31 -8.32
C PHE A 360 8.92 -3.77 -9.79
N TRP A 361 7.75 -3.73 -10.43
CA TRP A 361 7.61 -4.04 -11.84
C TRP A 361 8.39 -3.08 -12.74
N CYS A 362 8.18 -1.78 -12.58
CA CYS A 362 8.90 -0.76 -13.35
C CYS A 362 10.40 -0.81 -13.06
N ALA A 363 10.79 -1.03 -11.80
CA ALA A 363 12.20 -1.11 -11.42
C ALA A 363 12.90 -2.33 -12.05
N THR A 364 12.24 -3.49 -12.02
CA THR A 364 12.70 -4.72 -12.68
C THR A 364 12.80 -4.51 -14.19
N LEU A 365 11.78 -3.94 -14.83
CA LEU A 365 11.81 -3.69 -16.27
C LEU A 365 12.89 -2.67 -16.66
N LEU A 366 13.18 -1.66 -15.84
CA LEU A 366 14.29 -0.75 -16.09
C LEU A 366 15.63 -1.49 -16.06
N ALA A 367 15.84 -2.40 -15.11
CA ALA A 367 17.02 -3.24 -15.04
C ALA A 367 17.16 -4.10 -16.32
N LEU A 368 16.06 -4.76 -16.74
CA LEU A 368 16.01 -5.54 -17.98
C LEU A 368 16.22 -4.68 -19.24
N ALA A 369 15.69 -3.46 -19.27
CA ALA A 369 15.87 -2.52 -20.37
C ALA A 369 17.32 -2.07 -20.53
N VAL A 370 17.99 -1.81 -19.41
CA VAL A 370 19.43 -1.50 -19.37
C VAL A 370 20.23 -2.70 -19.88
N TRP A 371 19.90 -3.90 -19.42
CA TRP A 371 20.53 -5.15 -19.87
C TRP A 371 20.32 -5.41 -21.37
N LEU A 372 19.13 -5.12 -21.91
CA LEU A 372 18.87 -5.30 -23.35
C LEU A 372 19.73 -4.36 -24.22
N ARG A 373 19.99 -3.13 -23.74
CA ARG A 373 20.60 -2.05 -24.53
C ARG A 373 22.13 -2.06 -24.54
N SER A 374 22.75 -2.46 -23.46
CA SER A 374 24.20 -2.55 -23.29
C SER A 374 24.90 -3.51 -24.27
N VAL A 375 24.23 -4.57 -24.71
CA VAL A 375 24.82 -5.58 -25.61
C VAL A 375 24.86 -5.16 -27.09
N ARG A 376 24.09 -4.14 -27.51
CA ARG A 376 24.00 -3.71 -28.93
C ARG A 376 25.22 -2.92 -29.43
N PHE A 377 26.11 -2.49 -28.55
CA PHE A 377 27.24 -1.62 -28.90
C PHE A 377 28.57 -2.33 -28.63
N GLY A 378 28.95 -3.27 -29.50
CA GLY A 378 30.34 -3.64 -29.86
C GLY A 378 31.41 -3.79 -28.77
N ALA A 379 31.06 -3.89 -27.50
CA ALA A 379 32.01 -3.82 -26.40
C ALA A 379 32.83 -5.12 -26.33
N SER A 380 34.11 -5.02 -25.99
CA SER A 380 34.97 -6.20 -25.82
C SER A 380 34.38 -7.14 -24.75
N TYR A 381 34.75 -8.41 -24.75
CA TYR A 381 34.30 -9.38 -23.74
C TYR A 381 34.62 -8.91 -22.31
N ARG A 382 35.77 -8.24 -22.11
CA ARG A 382 36.17 -7.61 -20.84
C ARG A 382 35.24 -6.44 -20.46
N ASP A 383 34.88 -5.58 -21.41
CA ASP A 383 33.96 -4.46 -21.15
C ASP A 383 32.54 -4.92 -20.80
N ARG A 384 32.09 -6.04 -21.38
CA ARG A 384 30.78 -6.66 -21.06
C ARG A 384 30.71 -7.24 -19.64
N LEU A 385 31.80 -7.81 -19.14
CA LEU A 385 31.90 -8.30 -17.76
C LEU A 385 31.98 -7.16 -16.72
N VAL A 386 32.61 -6.04 -17.06
CA VAL A 386 32.96 -4.98 -16.09
C VAL A 386 32.00 -3.77 -16.10
N HIS A 387 31.21 -3.51 -17.15
CA HIS A 387 30.59 -2.17 -17.34
C HIS A 387 29.05 -2.05 -17.32
N GLY A 388 28.24 -3.06 -17.00
CA GLY A 388 26.79 -2.81 -16.85
C GLY A 388 25.85 -4.00 -16.69
N ASP A 389 26.17 -5.13 -17.33
CA ASP A 389 25.17 -6.18 -17.60
C ASP A 389 24.95 -7.10 -16.42
N SER A 390 26.03 -7.51 -15.76
CA SER A 390 25.98 -8.30 -14.53
C SER A 390 25.30 -7.53 -13.39
N LEU A 391 25.56 -6.23 -13.21
CA LEU A 391 24.87 -5.43 -12.19
C LEU A 391 23.38 -5.25 -12.53
N ALA A 392 23.03 -4.97 -13.78
CA ALA A 392 21.63 -4.84 -14.17
C ALA A 392 20.88 -6.18 -14.03
N ALA A 393 21.52 -7.29 -14.41
CA ALA A 393 20.99 -8.64 -14.20
C ALA A 393 20.85 -8.96 -12.71
N PHE A 394 21.85 -8.64 -11.90
CA PHE A 394 21.82 -8.79 -10.44
C PHE A 394 20.68 -7.99 -9.81
N VAL A 395 20.57 -6.69 -10.12
CA VAL A 395 19.49 -5.84 -9.61
C VAL A 395 18.13 -6.33 -10.08
N GLY A 396 18.01 -6.78 -11.34
CA GLY A 396 16.77 -7.39 -11.84
C GLY A 396 16.39 -8.65 -11.06
N GLY A 397 17.35 -9.54 -10.78
CA GLY A 397 17.12 -10.71 -9.93
C GLY A 397 16.77 -10.34 -8.48
N LEU A 398 17.48 -9.37 -7.92
CA LEU A 398 17.27 -8.89 -6.55
C LEU A 398 15.87 -8.30 -6.35
N LEU A 399 15.35 -7.58 -7.33
CA LEU A 399 14.02 -6.95 -7.27
C LEU A 399 12.88 -7.93 -7.61
N PHE A 400 13.18 -9.08 -8.24
CA PHE A 400 12.17 -10.05 -8.65
C PHE A 400 11.40 -10.62 -7.46
N PHE A 401 12.10 -11.12 -6.44
CA PHE A 401 11.45 -11.75 -5.28
C PHE A 401 10.68 -10.77 -4.40
N PRO A 402 11.18 -9.55 -4.15
CA PRO A 402 10.38 -8.51 -3.53
C PRO A 402 9.11 -8.16 -4.31
N GLY A 403 9.20 -8.09 -5.64
CA GLY A 403 8.02 -7.92 -6.51
C GLY A 403 7.05 -9.10 -6.40
N LEU A 404 7.57 -10.33 -6.40
CA LEU A 404 6.79 -11.55 -6.22
C LEU A 404 6.06 -11.61 -4.87
N LEU A 405 6.75 -11.23 -3.80
CA LEU A 405 6.17 -11.16 -2.46
C LEU A 405 5.32 -9.89 -2.26
N SER A 406 5.35 -8.91 -3.16
CA SER A 406 4.33 -7.86 -3.14
C SER A 406 2.98 -8.39 -3.65
N ARG A 407 2.99 -9.23 -4.68
CA ARG A 407 1.81 -9.91 -5.22
C ARG A 407 2.21 -11.08 -6.12
N LEU A 408 1.57 -12.25 -5.95
CA LEU A 408 1.89 -13.45 -6.72
C LEU A 408 1.68 -13.31 -8.24
N THR A 409 0.85 -12.36 -8.68
CA THR A 409 0.66 -12.04 -10.11
C THR A 409 1.96 -11.64 -10.81
N PHE A 410 3.01 -11.27 -10.05
CA PHE A 410 4.34 -11.01 -10.58
C PHE A 410 5.00 -12.23 -11.27
N LEU A 411 4.61 -13.47 -10.90
CA LEU A 411 5.12 -14.71 -11.51
C LEU A 411 4.80 -14.78 -13.00
N TRP A 412 3.56 -14.44 -13.36
CA TRP A 412 3.04 -14.52 -14.71
C TRP A 412 3.85 -13.67 -15.69
N ILE A 413 4.58 -12.68 -15.18
CA ILE A 413 5.21 -11.63 -15.95
C ILE A 413 6.71 -11.88 -16.08
N THR A 414 7.39 -12.18 -14.97
CA THR A 414 8.85 -12.19 -14.97
C THR A 414 9.42 -13.49 -15.53
N ILE A 415 8.72 -14.62 -15.36
CA ILE A 415 9.17 -15.91 -15.91
C ILE A 415 9.20 -15.84 -17.45
N PRO A 416 8.10 -15.47 -18.17
CA PRO A 416 8.13 -15.39 -19.62
C PRO A 416 9.16 -14.38 -20.16
N ILE A 417 9.34 -13.26 -19.48
CA ILE A 417 10.27 -12.20 -19.93
C ILE A 417 11.72 -12.62 -19.73
N THR A 418 12.05 -13.19 -18.58
CA THR A 418 13.40 -13.70 -18.31
C THR A 418 13.72 -14.83 -19.28
N TRP A 419 12.78 -15.75 -19.52
CA TRP A 419 12.92 -16.79 -20.53
C TRP A 419 13.11 -16.23 -21.93
N ALA A 420 12.29 -15.27 -22.35
CA ALA A 420 12.42 -14.63 -23.65
C ALA A 420 13.78 -13.96 -23.84
N LEU A 421 14.31 -13.32 -22.78
CA LEU A 421 15.63 -12.69 -22.78
C LEU A 421 16.75 -13.73 -22.83
N VAL A 422 16.70 -14.77 -22.01
CA VAL A 422 17.67 -15.88 -22.02
C VAL A 422 17.68 -16.57 -23.40
N TRP A 423 16.50 -16.87 -23.94
CA TRP A 423 16.34 -17.50 -25.26
C TRP A 423 16.89 -16.62 -26.39
N ALA A 424 16.54 -15.32 -26.38
CA ALA A 424 17.02 -14.36 -27.37
C ALA A 424 18.56 -14.24 -27.33
N ARG A 425 19.16 -14.52 -26.17
CA ARG A 425 20.59 -14.37 -25.89
C ARG A 425 21.35 -15.71 -25.81
N ARG A 426 20.70 -16.85 -26.08
CA ARG A 426 21.28 -18.19 -25.92
C ARG A 426 22.62 -18.40 -26.63
N ARG A 427 22.80 -17.79 -27.81
CA ARG A 427 24.05 -17.87 -28.58
C ARG A 427 25.20 -17.06 -27.96
N GLU A 428 24.88 -15.97 -27.27
CA GLU A 428 25.86 -15.13 -26.57
C GLU A 428 26.25 -15.75 -25.23
N ILE A 429 25.28 -16.36 -24.53
CA ILE A 429 25.51 -17.16 -23.32
C ILE A 429 26.43 -18.34 -23.63
N ALA A 430 26.12 -19.09 -24.70
CA ALA A 430 26.94 -20.21 -25.16
C ALA A 430 28.38 -19.82 -25.55
N ARG A 431 28.65 -18.54 -25.86
CA ARG A 431 29.98 -18.00 -26.19
C ARG A 431 30.76 -17.48 -24.98
N GLY A 432 30.34 -17.78 -23.76
CA GLY A 432 31.11 -17.47 -22.54
C GLY A 432 30.53 -16.36 -21.65
N THR A 433 29.36 -15.79 -21.94
CA THR A 433 28.76 -14.72 -21.09
C THR A 433 28.00 -15.23 -19.85
N TRP A 434 28.49 -16.31 -19.23
CA TRP A 434 27.95 -16.92 -18.00
C TRP A 434 27.87 -16.01 -16.76
N PRO A 435 28.71 -14.97 -16.59
CA PRO A 435 28.59 -14.06 -15.43
C PRO A 435 27.24 -13.34 -15.32
N ILE A 436 26.52 -13.17 -16.44
CA ILE A 436 25.22 -12.49 -16.47
C ILE A 436 24.10 -13.35 -15.86
N PRO A 437 23.84 -14.60 -16.34
CA PRO A 437 22.86 -15.47 -15.69
C PRO A 437 23.26 -15.78 -14.25
N ILE A 438 24.56 -15.95 -13.95
CA ILE A 438 25.02 -16.12 -12.56
C ILE A 438 24.68 -14.89 -11.71
N ALA A 439 24.92 -13.66 -12.20
CA ALA A 439 24.58 -12.46 -11.46
C ALA A 439 23.08 -12.32 -11.22
N ALA A 440 22.23 -12.65 -12.21
CA ALA A 440 20.78 -12.71 -12.03
C ALA A 440 20.37 -13.75 -10.99
N LEU A 441 20.97 -14.94 -11.01
CA LEU A 441 20.71 -16.00 -10.04
C LEU A 441 21.15 -15.62 -8.63
N ILE A 442 22.32 -15.00 -8.46
CA ILE A 442 22.80 -14.49 -7.16
C ILE A 442 21.86 -13.39 -6.67
N GLY A 443 21.52 -12.43 -7.53
CA GLY A 443 20.55 -11.38 -7.20
C GLY A 443 19.22 -11.98 -6.75
N GLY A 444 18.71 -12.95 -7.51
CA GLY A 444 17.49 -13.70 -7.18
C GLY A 444 17.60 -14.43 -5.85
N ALA A 445 18.67 -15.18 -5.61
CA ALA A 445 18.88 -15.90 -4.36
C ALA A 445 18.92 -14.96 -3.15
N ILE A 446 19.60 -13.82 -3.27
CA ILE A 446 19.63 -12.79 -2.21
C ILE A 446 18.24 -12.18 -2.03
N GLY A 447 17.54 -11.85 -3.13
CA GLY A 447 16.19 -11.32 -3.08
C GLY A 447 15.21 -12.27 -2.38
N LEU A 448 15.29 -13.57 -2.69
CA LEU A 448 14.52 -14.62 -2.03
C LEU A 448 14.90 -14.75 -0.55
N GLY A 449 16.19 -14.74 -0.23
CA GLY A 449 16.68 -14.79 1.15
C GLY A 449 16.16 -13.63 2.00
N ILE A 450 16.23 -12.40 1.49
CA ILE A 450 15.64 -11.21 2.14
C ILE A 450 14.14 -11.36 2.30
N SER A 451 13.47 -11.83 1.25
CA SER A 451 12.02 -12.03 1.22
C SER A 451 11.55 -13.03 2.27
N ILE A 452 12.26 -14.15 2.45
CA ILE A 452 12.00 -15.14 3.50
C ILE A 452 12.35 -14.57 4.88
N ALA A 453 13.51 -13.90 5.02
CA ALA A 453 13.93 -13.31 6.29
C ALA A 453 12.92 -12.27 6.81
N LEU A 454 12.30 -11.51 5.91
CA LEU A 454 11.26 -10.53 6.22
C LEU A 454 9.87 -11.14 6.38
N TRP A 455 9.71 -12.46 6.33
CA TRP A 455 8.43 -13.16 6.51
C TRP A 455 8.43 -14.12 7.70
N PRO A 456 8.42 -13.62 8.95
CA PRO A 456 8.54 -14.46 10.15
C PRO A 456 7.47 -15.54 10.28
N TRP A 457 6.27 -15.28 9.74
CA TRP A 457 5.20 -16.26 9.62
C TRP A 457 5.69 -17.61 9.11
N ILE A 458 6.53 -17.67 8.08
CA ILE A 458 6.96 -18.94 7.48
C ILE A 458 8.23 -19.54 8.12
N HIS A 459 8.77 -18.98 9.21
CA HIS A 459 10.06 -19.43 9.76
C HIS A 459 9.95 -20.76 10.52
N THR A 460 8.88 -20.96 11.28
CA THR A 460 8.73 -22.10 12.20
C THR A 460 8.14 -23.33 11.52
N ASP A 461 7.10 -23.16 10.70
CA ASP A 461 6.51 -24.20 9.85
C ASP A 461 6.31 -23.67 8.41
N PRO A 462 7.38 -23.60 7.61
CA PRO A 462 7.29 -23.06 6.26
C PRO A 462 6.21 -23.75 5.41
N ALA A 463 6.08 -25.08 5.51
CA ALA A 463 5.18 -25.84 4.65
C ALA A 463 3.71 -25.74 5.10
N GLY A 464 3.43 -25.80 6.40
CA GLY A 464 2.07 -25.60 6.92
C GLY A 464 1.59 -24.16 6.73
N HIS A 465 2.42 -23.18 7.07
CA HIS A 465 2.04 -21.77 6.94
C HIS A 465 1.92 -21.29 5.50
N LEU A 466 2.72 -21.81 4.56
CA LEU A 466 2.48 -21.57 3.13
C LEU A 466 1.18 -22.23 2.67
N ARG A 467 0.86 -23.45 3.11
CA ARG A 467 -0.43 -24.09 2.78
C ARG A 467 -1.63 -23.29 3.29
N GLN A 468 -1.54 -22.74 4.50
CA GLN A 468 -2.57 -21.84 5.06
C GLN A 468 -2.70 -20.57 4.22
N THR A 469 -1.57 -19.90 3.93
CA THR A 469 -1.51 -18.68 3.11
C THR A 469 -2.15 -18.88 1.74
N PHE A 470 -1.79 -19.96 1.02
CA PHE A 470 -2.33 -20.25 -0.30
C PHE A 470 -3.76 -20.79 -0.26
N GLY A 471 -4.16 -21.44 0.84
CA GLY A 471 -5.51 -21.96 1.05
C GLY A 471 -6.58 -20.86 1.08
N HIS A 472 -6.22 -19.66 1.53
CA HIS A 472 -7.12 -18.49 1.56
C HIS A 472 -7.73 -18.17 0.17
N TRP A 473 -6.97 -18.40 -0.90
CA TRP A 473 -7.36 -18.04 -2.27
C TRP A 473 -8.28 -19.08 -2.94
N GLY A 474 -8.67 -20.14 -2.22
CA GLY A 474 -9.61 -21.17 -2.69
C GLY A 474 -11.08 -20.88 -2.39
N GLY A 475 -11.39 -19.73 -1.76
CA GLY A 475 -12.74 -19.34 -1.34
C GLY A 475 -13.71 -19.01 -2.48
N ARG A 476 -14.98 -18.82 -2.14
CA ARG A 476 -16.03 -18.40 -3.08
C ARG A 476 -15.80 -16.94 -3.50
N LEU A 477 -15.70 -16.69 -4.80
CA LEU A 477 -15.60 -15.35 -5.34
C LEU A 477 -16.86 -14.51 -5.10
N PRO A 478 -16.73 -13.19 -4.95
CA PRO A 478 -17.87 -12.29 -4.94
C PRO A 478 -18.59 -12.36 -6.30
N THR A 479 -19.85 -11.91 -6.29
CA THR A 479 -20.62 -11.75 -7.52
C THR A 479 -20.45 -10.33 -8.03
N GLU A 480 -20.13 -10.18 -9.30
CA GLU A 480 -19.80 -8.89 -9.94
C GLU A 480 -20.63 -8.70 -11.21
N TYR A 481 -20.86 -7.45 -11.58
CA TYR A 481 -21.40 -7.11 -12.89
C TYR A 481 -20.31 -7.12 -13.96
N PHE A 482 -20.57 -7.81 -15.07
CA PHE A 482 -19.68 -7.84 -16.22
C PHE A 482 -20.49 -7.91 -17.52
N LEU A 483 -20.38 -6.85 -18.31
CA LEU A 483 -21.11 -6.66 -19.57
C LEU A 483 -22.64 -6.78 -19.42
N GLY A 484 -23.19 -6.30 -18.30
CA GLY A 484 -24.64 -6.31 -18.04
C GLY A 484 -25.14 -7.57 -17.32
N GLU A 485 -24.28 -8.56 -17.11
CA GLU A 485 -24.63 -9.79 -16.42
C GLU A 485 -23.97 -9.85 -15.04
N ARG A 486 -24.73 -10.31 -14.05
CA ARG A 486 -24.23 -10.56 -12.70
C ARG A 486 -23.67 -11.98 -12.63
N ILE A 487 -22.35 -12.13 -12.54
CA ILE A 487 -21.65 -13.41 -12.71
C ILE A 487 -20.78 -13.78 -11.50
N VAL A 488 -20.62 -15.08 -11.28
CA VAL A 488 -19.65 -15.66 -10.34
C VAL A 488 -18.59 -16.39 -11.15
N GLY A 489 -17.32 -16.01 -10.97
CA GLY A 489 -16.22 -16.56 -11.77
C GLY A 489 -16.21 -16.03 -13.20
N PRO A 490 -15.86 -14.74 -13.40
CA PRO A 490 -15.86 -14.09 -14.72
C PRO A 490 -15.08 -14.82 -15.82
N PRO A 491 -15.34 -14.59 -17.13
CA PRO A 491 -14.62 -15.28 -18.20
C PRO A 491 -13.14 -14.89 -18.30
N PHE A 492 -12.36 -15.61 -19.10
CA PHE A 492 -10.92 -15.28 -19.30
C PHE A 492 -10.70 -13.89 -19.92
N SER A 493 -11.71 -13.36 -20.63
CA SER A 493 -11.71 -12.03 -21.23
C SER A 493 -11.91 -10.89 -20.21
N TYR A 494 -12.21 -11.20 -18.94
CA TYR A 494 -12.51 -10.24 -17.89
C TYR A 494 -11.48 -9.12 -17.79
N TYR A 495 -10.21 -9.45 -17.49
CA TYR A 495 -9.17 -8.43 -17.32
C TYR A 495 -8.82 -7.66 -18.60
N PRO A 496 -8.69 -8.27 -19.79
CA PRO A 496 -8.51 -7.51 -21.03
C PRO A 496 -9.62 -6.49 -21.30
N VAL A 497 -10.88 -6.88 -21.10
CA VAL A 497 -12.04 -5.99 -21.29
C VAL A 497 -11.97 -4.85 -20.27
N LEU A 498 -11.83 -5.19 -18.99
CA LEU A 498 -11.80 -4.21 -17.90
C LEU A 498 -10.65 -3.23 -18.05
N PHE A 499 -9.44 -3.71 -18.35
CA PHE A 499 -8.30 -2.86 -18.62
C PHE A 499 -8.58 -1.83 -19.73
N VAL A 500 -9.25 -2.22 -20.81
CA VAL A 500 -9.60 -1.29 -21.88
C VAL A 500 -10.65 -0.29 -21.43
N VAL A 501 -11.72 -0.74 -20.77
CA VAL A 501 -12.83 0.15 -20.40
C VAL A 501 -12.50 1.04 -19.20
N THR A 502 -11.51 0.71 -18.37
CA THR A 502 -11.03 1.57 -17.26
C THR A 502 -9.80 2.42 -17.64
N THR A 503 -9.37 2.38 -18.90
CA THR A 503 -8.27 3.21 -19.40
C THR A 503 -8.82 4.30 -20.34
N PRO A 504 -8.40 5.57 -20.20
CA PRO A 504 -8.87 6.63 -21.09
C PRO A 504 -8.68 6.27 -22.57
N LEU A 505 -9.73 6.45 -23.38
CA LEU A 505 -9.80 5.91 -24.73
C LEU A 505 -8.63 6.37 -25.61
N LEU A 506 -8.26 7.65 -25.54
CA LEU A 506 -7.15 8.15 -26.34
C LEU A 506 -5.79 7.56 -25.93
N VAL A 507 -5.64 7.13 -24.67
CA VAL A 507 -4.45 6.42 -24.20
C VAL A 507 -4.40 5.00 -24.78
N VAL A 508 -5.54 4.30 -24.83
CA VAL A 508 -5.65 2.99 -25.50
C VAL A 508 -5.30 3.09 -26.98
N ILE A 509 -5.89 4.06 -27.70
CA ILE A 509 -5.65 4.28 -29.14
C ILE A 509 -4.18 4.61 -29.40
N THR A 510 -3.61 5.55 -28.66
CA THR A 510 -2.19 5.92 -28.84
C THR A 510 -1.24 4.79 -28.44
N GLY A 511 -1.58 4.00 -27.42
CA GLY A 511 -0.90 2.77 -27.08
C GLY A 511 -0.89 1.76 -28.23
N ALA A 512 -2.05 1.47 -28.81
CA ALA A 512 -2.18 0.55 -29.95
C ALA A 512 -1.37 1.01 -31.17
N ILE A 513 -1.45 2.29 -31.52
CA ILE A 513 -0.62 2.89 -32.59
C ILE A 513 0.88 2.75 -32.25
N GLY A 514 1.24 2.98 -30.99
CA GLY A 514 2.59 2.84 -30.46
C GLY A 514 3.16 1.43 -30.62
N ILE A 515 2.36 0.40 -30.35
CA ILE A 515 2.71 -1.00 -30.57
C ILE A 515 3.07 -1.24 -32.04
N VAL A 516 2.19 -0.82 -32.96
CA VAL A 516 2.40 -1.00 -34.41
C VAL A 516 3.68 -0.29 -34.88
N ILE A 517 3.88 0.96 -34.47
CA ILE A 517 5.08 1.74 -34.81
C ILE A 517 6.35 1.07 -34.25
N GLY A 518 6.32 0.70 -32.97
CA GLY A 518 7.45 0.12 -32.26
C GLY A 518 7.92 -1.20 -32.87
N VAL A 519 6.99 -2.12 -33.15
CA VAL A 519 7.30 -3.44 -33.71
C VAL A 519 7.78 -3.35 -35.16
N ARG A 520 7.17 -2.47 -35.97
CA ARG A 520 7.57 -2.28 -37.39
C ARG A 520 8.96 -1.67 -37.51
N ARG A 521 9.35 -0.76 -36.63
CA ARG A 521 10.64 -0.07 -36.70
C ARG A 521 11.79 -0.97 -36.24
N LYS A 522 12.67 -1.37 -37.17
CA LYS A 522 13.83 -2.25 -36.89
C LYS A 522 14.66 -1.82 -35.67
N ALA A 523 14.89 -0.52 -35.49
CA ALA A 523 15.64 0.03 -34.36
C ALA A 523 14.99 -0.26 -32.99
N TRP A 524 13.65 -0.28 -32.93
CA TRP A 524 12.86 -0.39 -31.70
C TRP A 524 12.21 -1.76 -31.51
N ARG A 525 12.25 -2.64 -32.52
CA ARG A 525 11.55 -3.92 -32.51
C ARG A 525 11.81 -4.76 -31.26
N ALA A 526 13.07 -5.00 -30.90
CA ALA A 526 13.41 -5.81 -29.73
C ALA A 526 12.88 -5.19 -28.42
N ALA A 527 13.01 -3.88 -28.27
CA ALA A 527 12.47 -3.15 -27.13
C ALA A 527 10.94 -3.22 -27.09
N SER A 528 10.28 -3.10 -28.25
CA SER A 528 8.83 -3.17 -28.38
C SER A 528 8.30 -4.55 -28.07
N VAL A 529 9.00 -5.62 -28.48
CA VAL A 529 8.63 -6.99 -28.11
C VAL A 529 8.75 -7.19 -26.60
N LEU A 530 9.81 -6.69 -25.97
CA LEU A 530 9.96 -6.75 -24.51
C LEU A 530 8.78 -6.04 -23.81
N VAL A 531 8.47 -4.81 -24.19
CA VAL A 531 7.36 -4.03 -23.61
C VAL A 531 6.01 -4.68 -23.92
N LEU A 532 5.85 -5.33 -25.08
CA LEU A 532 4.62 -6.04 -25.45
C LEU A 532 4.40 -7.29 -24.60
N ILE A 533 5.45 -8.09 -24.37
CA ILE A 533 5.35 -9.24 -23.45
C ILE A 533 5.01 -8.76 -22.04
N ALA A 534 5.69 -7.69 -21.60
CA ALA A 534 5.42 -6.99 -20.34
C ALA A 534 3.98 -6.47 -20.21
N LEU A 535 3.36 -6.03 -21.31
CA LEU A 535 1.96 -5.60 -21.36
C LEU A 535 0.99 -6.79 -21.35
N LEU A 536 1.31 -7.88 -22.04
CA LEU A 536 0.37 -8.99 -22.25
C LEU A 536 0.41 -10.03 -21.13
N ALA A 537 1.57 -10.23 -20.50
CA ALA A 537 1.76 -11.27 -19.50
C ALA A 537 0.84 -11.15 -18.26
N PRO A 538 0.53 -9.96 -17.71
CA PRO A 538 -0.40 -9.84 -16.60
C PRO A 538 -1.80 -10.40 -16.90
N PHE A 539 -2.26 -10.35 -18.16
CA PHE A 539 -3.56 -10.91 -18.55
C PHE A 539 -3.64 -12.43 -18.44
N LEU A 540 -2.52 -13.15 -18.23
CA LEU A 540 -2.55 -14.56 -17.89
C LEU A 540 -3.25 -14.84 -16.55
N GLN A 541 -3.41 -13.82 -15.69
CA GLN A 541 -4.29 -13.93 -14.52
C GLN A 541 -5.74 -14.26 -14.90
N GLY A 542 -6.19 -13.94 -16.11
CA GLY A 542 -7.52 -14.33 -16.62
C GLY A 542 -7.69 -15.85 -16.80
N LEU A 543 -6.59 -16.62 -16.77
CA LEU A 543 -6.61 -18.09 -16.78
C LEU A 543 -6.74 -18.68 -15.36
N SER A 544 -6.57 -17.85 -14.32
CA SER A 544 -6.81 -18.26 -12.93
C SER A 544 -8.30 -18.45 -12.69
N SER A 545 -8.65 -19.35 -11.77
CA SER A 545 -9.99 -19.41 -11.20
C SER A 545 -10.33 -18.15 -10.40
N PHE A 546 -9.32 -17.43 -9.90
CA PHE A 546 -9.47 -16.22 -9.09
C PHE A 546 -9.50 -14.94 -9.97
N ARG A 547 -10.72 -14.47 -10.27
CA ARG A 547 -11.02 -13.32 -11.14
C ARG A 547 -12.06 -12.43 -10.45
N GLN A 548 -11.65 -11.24 -10.03
CA GLN A 548 -12.47 -10.25 -9.32
C GLN A 548 -11.77 -8.89 -9.30
N ASP A 549 -12.42 -7.88 -8.71
CA ASP A 549 -11.92 -6.55 -8.39
C ASP A 549 -11.48 -5.75 -9.62
N LEU A 550 -12.26 -5.82 -10.70
CA LEU A 550 -12.04 -5.12 -11.96
C LEU A 550 -10.61 -5.33 -12.54
N ALA A 551 -9.94 -4.25 -12.95
CA ALA A 551 -8.59 -4.28 -13.54
C ALA A 551 -7.46 -4.38 -12.50
N ARG A 552 -7.78 -4.50 -11.20
CA ARG A 552 -6.83 -4.44 -10.09
C ARG A 552 -5.72 -5.49 -10.14
N TYR A 553 -5.95 -6.66 -10.76
CA TYR A 553 -4.91 -7.69 -10.88
C TYR A 553 -3.97 -7.50 -12.08
N VAL A 554 -4.27 -6.55 -12.97
CA VAL A 554 -3.50 -6.25 -14.19
C VAL A 554 -2.98 -4.82 -14.25
N VAL A 555 -2.87 -4.14 -13.11
CA VAL A 555 -2.39 -2.74 -13.00
C VAL A 555 -0.99 -2.51 -13.60
N GLN A 556 -0.18 -3.57 -13.73
CA GLN A 556 1.14 -3.55 -14.35
C GLN A 556 1.09 -3.23 -15.86
N CYS A 557 -0.08 -3.36 -16.48
CA CYS A 557 -0.31 -3.07 -17.89
C CYS A 557 -0.27 -1.57 -18.20
N TRP A 558 -0.76 -0.69 -17.31
CA TRP A 558 -0.83 0.76 -17.58
C TRP A 558 0.54 1.41 -17.85
N PRO A 559 1.60 1.15 -17.06
CA PRO A 559 2.95 1.59 -17.39
C PRO A 559 3.42 1.19 -18.79
N MET A 560 3.06 -0.03 -19.24
CA MET A 560 3.48 -0.56 -20.54
C MET A 560 2.70 0.06 -21.69
N LEU A 561 1.39 0.24 -21.51
CA LEU A 561 0.55 0.96 -22.46
C LEU A 561 1.01 2.41 -22.60
N ALA A 562 1.36 3.06 -21.48
CA ALA A 562 1.91 4.42 -21.47
C ALA A 562 3.24 4.51 -22.24
N LEU A 563 4.13 3.51 -22.12
CA LEU A 563 5.36 3.44 -22.92
C LEU A 563 5.06 3.40 -24.43
N PHE A 564 4.09 2.61 -24.86
CA PHE A 564 3.67 2.60 -26.26
C PHE A 564 2.98 3.90 -26.69
N GLY A 565 2.11 4.46 -25.86
CA GLY A 565 1.51 5.79 -26.10
C GLY A 565 2.60 6.85 -26.28
N GLY A 566 3.65 6.80 -25.46
CA GLY A 566 4.82 7.67 -25.58
C GLY A 566 5.57 7.49 -26.91
N VAL A 567 5.71 6.25 -27.41
CA VAL A 567 6.28 5.97 -28.73
C VAL A 567 5.47 6.64 -29.84
N ALA A 568 4.14 6.51 -29.82
CA ALA A 568 3.27 7.15 -30.81
C ALA A 568 3.36 8.68 -30.75
N LEU A 569 3.25 9.27 -29.56
CA LEU A 569 3.28 10.71 -29.33
C LEU A 569 4.64 11.33 -29.68
N SER A 570 5.75 10.63 -29.39
CA SER A 570 7.09 11.03 -29.83
C SER A 570 7.18 11.12 -31.36
N ARG A 571 6.54 10.18 -32.07
CA ARG A 571 6.51 10.21 -33.54
C ARG A 571 5.63 11.33 -34.08
N ALA A 572 4.45 11.51 -33.52
CA ALA A 572 3.54 12.59 -33.89
C ALA A 572 4.23 13.95 -33.70
N GLY A 573 4.84 14.19 -32.55
CA GLY A 573 5.52 15.46 -32.25
C GLY A 573 6.73 15.70 -33.15
N ALA A 574 7.50 14.68 -33.47
CA ALA A 574 8.61 14.81 -34.42
C ALA A 574 8.12 15.08 -35.86
N ALA A 575 6.99 14.52 -36.28
CA ALA A 575 6.39 14.81 -37.58
C ALA A 575 5.89 16.27 -37.63
N LEU A 576 5.19 16.73 -36.58
CA LEU A 576 4.74 18.11 -36.44
C LEU A 576 5.90 19.10 -36.49
N ALA A 577 6.94 18.86 -35.69
CA ALA A 577 8.14 19.69 -35.66
C ALA A 577 8.87 19.75 -37.01
N SER A 578 8.84 18.67 -37.80
CA SER A 578 9.48 18.66 -39.12
C SER A 578 8.77 19.52 -40.17
N ARG A 579 7.46 19.75 -40.03
CA ARG A 579 6.67 20.58 -40.95
C ARG A 579 6.93 22.08 -40.81
N ILE A 580 7.38 22.52 -39.63
CA ILE A 580 7.54 23.94 -39.28
C ILE A 580 8.99 24.42 -39.52
N GLY A 581 9.90 23.51 -39.90
CA GLY A 581 11.30 23.80 -40.21
C GLY A 581 12.20 23.80 -38.97
N ARG A 582 13.39 23.18 -39.08
CA ARG A 582 14.36 23.01 -37.97
C ARG A 582 14.96 24.32 -37.44
N ALA A 583 14.79 25.43 -38.15
CA ALA A 583 15.36 26.73 -37.81
C ALA A 583 14.53 27.53 -36.78
N SER A 584 13.28 27.12 -36.50
CA SER A 584 12.43 27.83 -35.53
C SER A 584 12.86 27.52 -34.09
N ARG A 585 12.97 28.57 -33.25
CA ARG A 585 13.17 28.43 -31.80
C ARG A 585 12.04 27.64 -31.12
N ALA A 586 10.86 27.52 -31.75
CA ALA A 586 9.71 26.78 -31.22
C ALA A 586 9.78 25.25 -31.45
N THR A 587 10.72 24.75 -32.26
CA THR A 587 10.81 23.33 -32.67
C THR A 587 10.83 22.33 -31.50
N PRO A 588 11.53 22.58 -30.36
CA PRO A 588 11.51 21.68 -29.22
C PRO A 588 10.15 21.61 -28.50
N ALA A 589 9.46 22.75 -28.35
CA ALA A 589 8.15 22.81 -27.71
C ALA A 589 7.08 22.12 -28.56
N LEU A 590 7.08 22.37 -29.87
CA LEU A 590 6.18 21.72 -30.83
C LEU A 590 6.36 20.20 -30.86
N ALA A 591 7.57 19.70 -30.61
CA ALA A 591 7.83 18.27 -30.54
C ALA A 591 7.22 17.59 -29.30
N LEU A 592 6.84 18.34 -28.26
CA LEU A 592 6.18 17.85 -27.05
C LEU A 592 4.69 18.17 -27.02
N ALA A 593 4.18 19.02 -27.93
CA ALA A 593 2.79 19.45 -27.95
C ALA A 593 1.77 18.28 -27.94
N PRO A 594 1.94 17.18 -28.70
CA PRO A 594 1.01 16.04 -28.62
C PRO A 594 1.01 15.36 -27.25
N ALA A 595 2.17 15.27 -26.59
CA ALA A 595 2.27 14.69 -25.26
C ALA A 595 1.61 15.60 -24.20
N ALA A 596 1.81 16.91 -24.31
CA ALA A 596 1.15 17.89 -23.45
C ALA A 596 -0.38 17.89 -23.63
N ALA A 597 -0.86 17.83 -24.87
CA ALA A 597 -2.29 17.73 -25.17
C ALA A 597 -2.91 16.45 -24.60
N MET A 598 -2.22 15.31 -24.72
CA MET A 598 -2.71 14.05 -24.16
C MET A 598 -2.70 14.04 -22.63
N ALA A 599 -1.70 14.67 -22.00
CA ALA A 599 -1.65 14.82 -20.56
C ALA A 599 -2.74 15.77 -20.04
N LEU A 600 -3.05 16.83 -20.79
CA LEU A 600 -4.18 17.71 -20.50
C LEU A 600 -5.51 16.95 -20.60
N TYR A 601 -5.70 16.15 -21.64
CA TYR A 601 -6.87 15.27 -21.76
C TYR A 601 -6.97 14.32 -20.55
N GLY A 602 -5.89 13.61 -20.20
CA GLY A 602 -5.88 12.74 -19.03
C GLY A 602 -6.21 13.48 -17.73
N PHE A 603 -5.69 14.71 -17.58
CA PHE A 603 -6.00 15.55 -16.41
C PHE A 603 -7.46 16.00 -16.39
N VAL A 604 -8.07 16.31 -17.54
CA VAL A 604 -9.51 16.59 -17.63
C VAL A 604 -10.32 15.37 -17.21
N GLU A 605 -9.98 14.18 -17.72
CA GLU A 605 -10.65 12.93 -17.33
C GLU A 605 -10.50 12.67 -15.82
N LEU A 606 -9.29 12.79 -15.27
CA LEU A 606 -9.04 12.67 -13.83
C LEU A 606 -9.89 13.66 -13.04
N ARG A 607 -9.84 14.95 -13.38
CA ARG A 607 -10.61 15.99 -12.68
C ARG A 607 -12.12 15.77 -12.77
N SER A 608 -12.61 15.14 -13.83
CA SER A 608 -14.02 14.84 -14.00
C SER A 608 -14.56 13.77 -13.06
N VAL A 609 -13.68 12.94 -12.49
CA VAL A 609 -14.03 11.86 -11.56
C VAL A 609 -13.49 12.07 -10.15
N GLU A 610 -12.82 13.19 -9.87
CA GLU A 610 -12.35 13.51 -8.51
C GLU A 610 -13.53 13.80 -7.57
N PRO A 611 -13.55 13.27 -6.33
CA PRO A 611 -12.44 12.58 -5.64
C PRO A 611 -12.41 11.05 -5.79
N PHE A 612 -13.17 10.46 -6.72
CA PHE A 612 -13.35 9.01 -6.90
C PHE A 612 -12.71 8.46 -8.21
N PRO A 613 -11.39 8.61 -8.42
CA PRO A 613 -10.76 8.19 -9.67
C PRO A 613 -10.70 6.67 -9.90
N LEU A 614 -11.01 5.85 -8.88
CA LEU A 614 -11.19 4.40 -9.02
C LEU A 614 -12.45 4.06 -9.85
N ASP A 615 -13.49 4.89 -9.80
CA ASP A 615 -14.72 4.71 -10.57
C ASP A 615 -14.62 5.30 -11.99
N TYR A 616 -13.41 5.61 -12.45
CA TYR A 616 -13.21 6.01 -13.83
C TYR A 616 -13.53 4.85 -14.79
N TYR A 617 -14.46 5.14 -15.69
CA TYR A 617 -14.72 4.37 -16.89
C TYR A 617 -14.53 5.25 -18.12
N SER A 618 -14.03 4.64 -19.19
CA SER A 618 -13.70 5.29 -20.45
C SER A 618 -14.95 5.67 -21.24
N GLU A 619 -14.74 6.53 -22.21
CA GLU A 619 -15.76 7.01 -23.14
C GLU A 619 -16.35 5.89 -23.99
N LEU A 620 -15.66 4.75 -24.14
CA LEU A 620 -16.17 3.58 -24.87
C LEU A 620 -17.47 3.03 -24.30
N VAL A 621 -17.67 3.17 -23.00
CA VAL A 621 -18.83 2.65 -22.27
C VAL A 621 -19.75 3.78 -21.77
N GLY A 622 -19.51 5.01 -22.23
CA GLY A 622 -20.27 6.20 -21.82
C GLY A 622 -19.80 6.82 -20.49
N GLY A 623 -18.59 6.48 -20.01
CA GLY A 623 -18.11 6.91 -18.71
C GLY A 623 -18.85 6.24 -17.55
N PRO A 624 -18.65 6.73 -16.31
CA PRO A 624 -19.27 6.13 -15.13
C PRO A 624 -20.81 6.07 -15.24
N GLY A 625 -21.47 7.16 -15.62
CA GLY A 625 -22.93 7.19 -15.80
C GLY A 625 -23.44 6.18 -16.84
N GLY A 626 -22.73 5.97 -17.95
CA GLY A 626 -23.10 4.98 -18.96
C GLY A 626 -22.93 3.52 -18.47
N VAL A 627 -21.91 3.27 -17.64
CA VAL A 627 -21.76 1.98 -16.94
C VAL A 627 -22.92 1.77 -15.97
N ALA A 628 -23.32 2.82 -15.24
CA ALA A 628 -24.39 2.72 -14.28
C ALA A 628 -25.77 2.51 -14.90
N GLU A 629 -26.12 3.31 -15.91
CA GLU A 629 -27.39 3.22 -16.65
C GLU A 629 -27.62 1.82 -17.23
N ARG A 630 -26.55 1.18 -17.72
CA ARG A 630 -26.61 -0.11 -18.41
C ARG A 630 -26.14 -1.28 -17.55
N GLN A 631 -25.81 -1.02 -16.29
CA GLN A 631 -25.32 -2.01 -15.33
C GLN A 631 -24.15 -2.85 -15.87
N LEU A 632 -23.24 -2.22 -16.62
CA LEU A 632 -22.21 -2.95 -17.37
C LEU A 632 -21.15 -3.55 -16.47
N PHE A 633 -20.73 -2.82 -15.44
CA PHE A 633 -19.67 -3.16 -14.51
C PHE A 633 -19.95 -2.53 -13.15
N ASP A 634 -19.33 -3.06 -12.10
CA ASP A 634 -19.50 -2.54 -10.74
C ASP A 634 -19.06 -1.08 -10.61
N VAL A 635 -19.84 -0.28 -9.88
CA VAL A 635 -19.49 1.07 -9.43
C VAL A 635 -19.41 1.06 -7.92
N SER A 636 -18.58 1.94 -7.36
CA SER A 636 -18.24 1.92 -5.93
C SER A 636 -17.78 0.54 -5.45
N TRP A 637 -17.07 -0.18 -6.31
CA TRP A 637 -16.68 -1.56 -6.10
C TRP A 637 -15.68 -1.71 -4.94
N TRP A 638 -15.03 -0.61 -4.54
CA TRP A 638 -14.06 -0.58 -3.45
C TRP A 638 -14.43 0.40 -2.33
N ALA A 639 -15.73 0.65 -2.14
CA ALA A 639 -16.35 1.47 -1.07
C ALA A 639 -16.30 2.99 -1.26
N GLU A 640 -16.12 3.46 -2.50
CA GLU A 640 -16.12 4.87 -2.85
C GLU A 640 -17.45 5.59 -2.52
N GLY A 641 -17.38 6.80 -2.00
CA GLY A 641 -18.55 7.61 -1.67
C GLY A 641 -19.17 7.32 -0.30
N ALA A 642 -18.84 6.20 0.34
CA ALA A 642 -19.33 5.88 1.68
C ALA A 642 -18.90 6.94 2.71
N GLY A 643 -17.65 7.42 2.62
CA GLY A 643 -17.12 8.42 3.54
C GLY A 643 -17.83 9.76 3.41
N HIS A 644 -18.09 10.20 2.18
CA HIS A 644 -18.86 11.41 1.89
C HIS A 644 -20.32 11.29 2.35
N ALA A 645 -20.95 10.14 2.17
CA ALA A 645 -22.32 9.90 2.63
C ALA A 645 -22.43 9.96 4.15
N VAL A 646 -21.46 9.38 4.88
CA VAL A 646 -21.41 9.47 6.34
C VAL A 646 -21.05 10.88 6.82
N ALA A 647 -20.19 11.61 6.09
CA ALA A 647 -19.89 13.00 6.41
C ALA A 647 -21.15 13.88 6.34
N TRP A 648 -21.96 13.73 5.28
CA TRP A 648 -23.27 14.38 5.19
C TRP A 648 -24.16 14.00 6.38
N LEU A 649 -24.22 12.72 6.72
CA LEU A 649 -25.03 12.25 7.84
C LEU A 649 -24.59 12.86 9.17
N ASN A 650 -23.28 12.95 9.42
CA ASN A 650 -22.73 13.56 10.64
C ASN A 650 -23.08 15.06 10.77
N GLU A 651 -23.30 15.75 9.65
CA GLU A 651 -23.72 17.15 9.63
C GLU A 651 -25.23 17.36 9.83
N HIS A 652 -26.05 16.38 9.42
CA HIS A 652 -27.51 16.55 9.33
C HIS A 652 -28.30 15.76 10.40
N ALA A 653 -27.77 14.64 10.88
CA ALA A 653 -28.44 13.80 11.87
C ALA A 653 -28.48 14.48 13.26
N ARG A 654 -29.57 14.27 13.99
CA ARG A 654 -29.74 14.77 15.36
C ARG A 654 -28.96 13.91 16.36
N GLU A 655 -28.69 14.46 17.53
CA GLU A 655 -28.14 13.69 18.64
C GLU A 655 -28.99 12.47 18.99
N GLY A 656 -28.36 11.33 19.25
CA GLY A 656 -29.00 10.06 19.60
C GLY A 656 -29.66 9.33 18.41
N THR A 657 -29.57 9.86 17.20
CA THR A 657 -30.18 9.25 16.00
C THR A 657 -29.60 7.86 15.75
N ARG A 658 -30.47 6.89 15.45
CA ARG A 658 -30.06 5.53 15.08
C ARG A 658 -29.67 5.44 13.60
N VAL A 659 -28.46 5.00 13.32
CA VAL A 659 -27.88 4.94 11.97
C VAL A 659 -27.46 3.52 11.65
N ARG A 660 -27.81 3.02 10.46
CA ARG A 660 -27.31 1.75 9.94
C ARG A 660 -26.41 2.00 8.73
N ILE A 661 -25.18 1.49 8.77
CA ILE A 661 -24.25 1.55 7.64
C ILE A 661 -24.26 0.19 6.94
N ASP A 662 -24.93 0.13 5.79
CA ASP A 662 -25.07 -1.03 4.91
C ASP A 662 -24.18 -0.85 3.65
N THR A 663 -22.87 -0.80 3.85
CA THR A 663 -21.87 -0.66 2.80
C THR A 663 -21.36 -2.02 2.31
N SER A 664 -20.75 -2.06 1.12
CA SER A 664 -20.08 -3.24 0.56
C SER A 664 -19.00 -3.81 1.48
N ASN A 665 -18.48 -2.94 2.32
CA ASN A 665 -17.35 -3.14 3.19
C ASN A 665 -17.81 -3.06 4.65
N TRP A 666 -17.99 -4.23 5.27
CA TRP A 666 -18.41 -4.34 6.67
C TRP A 666 -17.25 -4.12 7.65
N ASP A 667 -16.01 -4.28 7.15
CA ASP A 667 -14.75 -4.17 7.89
C ASP A 667 -14.23 -2.74 7.97
N VAL A 668 -14.45 -1.92 6.93
CA VAL A 668 -14.09 -0.50 6.94
C VAL A 668 -15.35 0.34 6.88
N ARG A 669 -15.63 1.01 7.99
CA ARG A 669 -16.78 1.90 8.13
C ARG A 669 -16.27 3.34 8.15
N PRO A 670 -16.93 4.30 7.54
CA PRO A 670 -16.60 5.69 7.85
C PRO A 670 -17.02 6.03 9.28
N ARG A 671 -16.30 6.97 9.91
CA ARG A 671 -16.56 7.34 11.31
C ARG A 671 -17.85 8.15 11.47
N LEU A 672 -18.77 7.65 12.29
CA LEU A 672 -19.93 8.40 12.75
C LEU A 672 -19.55 9.39 13.86
N ARG A 673 -20.32 10.47 13.99
CA ARG A 673 -20.29 11.39 15.12
C ARG A 673 -20.59 10.62 16.41
N ASP A 674 -19.88 10.92 17.50
CA ASP A 674 -19.84 10.06 18.70
C ASP A 674 -21.20 9.99 19.46
N ASP A 675 -22.14 10.89 19.17
CA ASP A 675 -23.49 10.98 19.70
C ASP A 675 -24.54 10.23 18.86
N LEU A 676 -24.15 9.68 17.71
CA LEU A 676 -25.02 8.85 16.87
C LEU A 676 -24.95 7.39 17.32
N VAL A 677 -26.08 6.70 17.23
CA VAL A 677 -26.18 5.30 17.66
C VAL A 677 -26.08 4.39 16.44
N GLU A 678 -24.92 3.78 16.23
CA GLU A 678 -24.76 2.79 15.16
C GLU A 678 -25.55 1.52 15.48
N VAL A 679 -26.44 1.16 14.58
CA VAL A 679 -27.19 -0.10 14.60
C VAL A 679 -26.39 -1.16 13.85
N PRO A 680 -26.28 -2.40 14.37
CA PRO A 680 -25.52 -3.45 13.71
C PRO A 680 -25.96 -3.69 12.26
N PHE A 681 -24.99 -3.97 11.40
CA PHE A 681 -25.21 -4.31 9.99
C PHE A 681 -26.27 -5.41 9.82
N ARG A 682 -27.23 -5.21 8.92
CA ARG A 682 -28.36 -6.13 8.67
C ARG A 682 -29.19 -6.49 9.91
N SER A 683 -29.12 -5.69 10.97
CA SER A 683 -30.01 -5.85 12.12
C SER A 683 -31.46 -5.55 11.74
N ARG A 684 -32.38 -6.23 12.41
CA ARG A 684 -33.82 -5.92 12.38
C ARG A 684 -34.19 -4.71 13.24
N VAL A 685 -33.24 -4.19 14.03
CA VAL A 685 -33.45 -2.97 14.82
C VAL A 685 -33.71 -1.81 13.85
N PRO A 686 -34.82 -1.08 14.02
CA PRO A 686 -35.13 0.07 13.18
C PRO A 686 -34.02 1.13 13.30
N ALA A 687 -33.61 1.67 12.15
CA ALA A 687 -32.71 2.82 12.06
C ALA A 687 -33.47 3.99 11.45
N GLU A 688 -33.18 5.20 11.90
CA GLU A 688 -33.74 6.44 11.33
C GLU A 688 -33.00 6.82 10.05
N TYR A 689 -31.71 6.49 9.97
CA TYR A 689 -30.93 6.65 8.74
C TYR A 689 -30.27 5.35 8.32
N VAL A 690 -30.23 5.09 7.02
CA VAL A 690 -29.49 3.98 6.41
C VAL A 690 -28.54 4.53 5.36
N VAL A 691 -27.25 4.19 5.45
CA VAL A 691 -26.25 4.49 4.41
C VAL A 691 -26.04 3.24 3.58
N THR A 692 -26.19 3.33 2.27
CA THR A 692 -26.00 2.21 1.33
C THR A 692 -24.95 2.52 0.29
N ASN A 693 -24.09 1.55 0.00
CA ASN A 693 -23.02 1.64 -1.03
C ASN A 693 -22.94 0.38 -1.91
N TYR A 694 -23.65 -0.68 -1.54
CA TYR A 694 -23.61 -1.97 -2.22
C TYR A 694 -24.63 -2.06 -3.37
N HIS A 695 -24.31 -2.81 -4.43
CA HIS A 695 -25.21 -3.22 -5.53
C HIS A 695 -26.27 -2.20 -5.92
N LEU A 696 -25.82 -0.99 -6.22
CA LEU A 696 -26.66 0.15 -6.62
C LEU A 696 -27.49 -0.14 -7.88
N TYR A 697 -27.17 -1.24 -8.56
CA TYR A 697 -27.95 -1.86 -9.61
C TYR A 697 -29.04 -2.78 -9.03
N GLY A 698 -30.10 -2.17 -8.52
CA GLY A 698 -31.38 -2.86 -8.36
C GLY A 698 -31.70 -3.43 -6.98
N ASP A 699 -30.90 -3.15 -5.94
CA ASP A 699 -31.42 -3.33 -4.58
C ASP A 699 -32.53 -2.30 -4.33
N PRO A 700 -33.75 -2.73 -3.94
CA PRO A 700 -34.83 -1.81 -3.66
C PRO A 700 -34.43 -0.88 -2.52
N PRO A 701 -34.97 0.36 -2.49
CA PRO A 701 -34.76 1.24 -1.35
C PRO A 701 -35.11 0.50 -0.05
N PRO A 702 -34.39 0.75 1.05
CA PRO A 702 -34.77 0.21 2.34
C PRO A 702 -36.28 0.48 2.58
N PRO A 703 -37.09 -0.54 2.94
CA PRO A 703 -38.54 -0.38 3.05
C PRO A 703 -38.91 0.73 4.04
N GLY A 704 -39.84 1.60 3.65
CA GLY A 704 -40.28 2.72 4.50
C GLY A 704 -39.28 3.89 4.59
N CYS A 705 -38.31 3.96 3.67
CA CYS A 705 -37.29 5.00 3.67
C CYS A 705 -37.30 5.84 2.39
N GLU A 706 -37.05 7.14 2.55
CA GLU A 706 -36.89 8.12 1.48
C GLU A 706 -35.40 8.47 1.32
N ARG A 707 -34.94 8.63 0.08
CA ARG A 707 -33.55 9.04 -0.18
C ARG A 707 -33.39 10.53 0.06
N VAL A 708 -32.61 10.89 1.08
CA VAL A 708 -32.35 12.29 1.46
C VAL A 708 -31.04 12.82 0.91
N HIS A 709 -30.07 11.95 0.63
CA HIS A 709 -28.79 12.33 0.04
C HIS A 709 -28.23 11.21 -0.84
N HIS A 710 -27.40 11.57 -1.82
CA HIS A 710 -26.63 10.61 -2.60
C HIS A 710 -25.30 11.22 -3.05
N VAL A 711 -24.31 10.35 -3.18
CA VAL A 711 -22.99 10.66 -3.72
C VAL A 711 -22.90 9.99 -5.08
N ASP A 712 -22.55 10.76 -6.10
CA ASP A 712 -22.37 10.27 -7.46
C ASP A 712 -21.06 10.74 -8.08
N VAL A 713 -20.63 10.02 -9.12
CA VAL A 713 -19.54 10.45 -10.00
C VAL A 713 -20.02 10.40 -11.45
N ARG A 714 -20.19 11.58 -12.06
CA ARG A 714 -20.66 11.72 -13.45
C ARG A 714 -21.92 10.89 -13.74
N GLY A 715 -22.87 10.89 -12.80
CA GLY A 715 -24.15 10.18 -12.93
C GLY A 715 -24.10 8.69 -12.54
N ALA A 716 -22.95 8.14 -12.15
CA ALA A 716 -22.90 6.84 -11.48
C ALA A 716 -23.15 7.03 -9.98
N PRO A 717 -24.17 6.40 -9.39
CA PRO A 717 -24.35 6.43 -7.95
C PRO A 717 -23.18 5.69 -7.28
N LEU A 718 -22.67 6.23 -6.18
CA LEU A 718 -21.62 5.61 -5.35
C LEU A 718 -22.13 5.28 -3.96
N ALA A 719 -22.87 6.19 -3.34
CA ALA A 719 -23.51 5.94 -2.05
C ALA A 719 -24.84 6.69 -1.95
N SER A 720 -25.71 6.24 -1.06
CA SER A 720 -26.99 6.90 -0.76
C SER A 720 -27.25 6.91 0.73
N VAL A 721 -27.89 7.97 1.21
CA VAL A 721 -28.40 8.11 2.56
C VAL A 721 -29.92 8.13 2.48
N TRP A 722 -30.53 7.24 3.26
CA TRP A 722 -31.97 7.07 3.34
C TRP A 722 -32.43 7.47 4.73
N GLU A 723 -33.53 8.21 4.83
CA GLU A 723 -34.22 8.51 6.07
C GLU A 723 -35.47 7.62 6.16
N CYS A 724 -35.65 6.93 7.27
CA CYS A 724 -36.67 5.91 7.43
C CYS A 724 -37.73 6.34 8.45
N GLU A 725 -39.00 6.12 8.12
CA GLU A 725 -40.08 6.26 9.09
C GLU A 725 -40.02 5.08 10.09
N LEU A 726 -39.88 5.41 11.37
CA LEU A 726 -40.03 4.43 12.43
C LEU A 726 -41.53 4.21 12.65
N GLU A 727 -42.09 3.09 12.20
CA GLU A 727 -43.47 2.71 12.54
C GLU A 727 -43.66 2.76 14.07
N GLY A 728 -44.47 3.73 14.54
CA GLY A 728 -44.85 3.89 15.95
C GLY A 728 -44.15 5.02 16.73
N ARG A 729 -44.15 6.26 16.20
CA ARG A 729 -44.06 7.47 17.05
C ARG A 729 -45.46 7.98 17.41
#